data_AF-A0A5N6M3X8-F1
#
_entry.id   AF-A0A5N6M3X8-F1
#
_cell.length_a   1.000
_cell.length_b   1.000
_cell.length_c   1.000
_cell.angle_alpha   90.00
_cell.angle_beta   90.00
_cell.angle_gamma   90.00
#
_symmetry.space_group_name_H-M   'P 1'
#
loop_
_entity.id
_entity.type
_entity.pdbx_description
1 polymer ?
#
loop_
_entity_poly.entity_id
_entity_poly.type
_entity_poly.pdbx_seq_one_letter_code
_entity_poly.pdbx_strand_id
1 'polypeptide(L)'
;MDSKPCLHPAPTYFPLETHWETDDDAPGPRCGHTLTAVAQTRSHGPRLILFGGATAIEGGAASASAGIRLAGVTNSVHAYDIHAKKWTRMRPAGEPPSPRAAHAAAAVGTMVVFQGGIGPAGHSTDDLYVLDLSNDKYKWHRVVVQGHGPGPRYGHVMDLVAQRYLVTFSGNDGKKALSDAWALDTAQKPYAWLKLNTEGDKPSARMYATASARSDGMFLLCSGRDTSGMPLADAYGLLMHKNGQWEWTLAPGVSPSSRYQHAAVFVGTRLHVTGGALRGGRVVDGEAAVAVLDTAVGVWLDRHGLVTSSHSNNEETEDPSLNLMRRCRHAMSSVGSRLYVYGGLRGDVLLGDFLVAENTPFHSDANNPGLTSERGNITPRANNLCPFDPISHDDGSESSLSTHISVDKDSTQTQAEADSAYATWQAAQAHIANPNEMMISNVNSQTGVTNTESGAESREVQLHPRAVVIAKEAIGNLGGLVRQLSLDHFENESRRMMPFQNDMSAKRFMRQKSPQGLHKKVIATLLKPRNWIPPEDRRFFLDAYEVGELCDSAEQIFMQEPTVLDLKVPIKVFGDLHGQFTDLMRLFDEYGFPSSAGDITYIDYLFLGDYVDRGQYSLETITLLLALKESFLLSRLMIDFITGGQINYPQNFHLIRGNHEAADVNALFGFRPECIERMGENDGIWAWKRFNQMFNHLPLAALIEQKIICMHGGIGRSINSVEQIEKIERPINMDAGSVVLMDLLWSDPTENDSVEGLRPNARGPGLVTFGPDRVTDFCRRNKLQMIIRAHECVMDGFERFAQGQLITLFSATNYCGTANNAGALLVIGRGLVVVPKLIHPLPPPLEPVEERHWMQELNNQRPPTPTRGRPQPDNDRSSLAYI
;
A
#
# COMPACT_ATOMS: atom_id res chain seq x y z
N MET A 1 -33.85 -9.88 7.52
CA MET A 1 -33.13 -10.90 8.31
C MET A 1 -31.67 -10.54 8.25
N ASP A 2 -31.09 -10.09 9.36
CA ASP A 2 -29.73 -9.54 9.34
C ASP A 2 -28.72 -10.63 9.09
N SER A 3 -27.76 -10.31 8.24
CA SER A 3 -26.83 -11.26 7.67
C SER A 3 -25.45 -11.03 8.31
N LYS A 4 -24.80 -12.05 8.92
CA LYS A 4 -23.58 -12.00 9.81
C LYS A 4 -22.21 -12.37 9.17
N PRO A 5 -21.06 -11.77 9.51
CA PRO A 5 -19.70 -12.21 9.20
C PRO A 5 -19.47 -13.19 8.05
N CYS A 6 -19.16 -12.81 6.80
CA CYS A 6 -18.42 -13.79 5.97
C CYS A 6 -16.96 -13.80 6.44
N LEU A 7 -16.76 -14.36 7.64
CA LEU A 7 -15.44 -14.61 8.21
C LEU A 7 -14.86 -15.82 7.50
N HIS A 8 -14.00 -15.60 6.52
CA HIS A 8 -13.31 -16.69 5.85
C HIS A 8 -12.45 -17.44 6.88
N PRO A 9 -12.57 -18.77 7.02
CA PRO A 9 -11.78 -19.53 7.98
C PRO A 9 -10.28 -19.53 7.62
N ALA A 10 -9.49 -20.19 8.46
CA ALA A 10 -8.09 -20.46 8.21
C ALA A 10 -7.92 -21.43 7.01
N PRO A 11 -6.96 -21.17 6.11
CA PRO A 11 -6.84 -21.91 4.86
C PRO A 11 -6.34 -23.36 5.09
N THR A 12 -6.64 -24.24 4.14
CA THR A 12 -6.17 -25.62 4.12
C THR A 12 -4.73 -25.68 3.61
N TYR A 13 -3.87 -26.45 4.28
CA TYR A 13 -2.50 -26.72 3.86
C TYR A 13 -2.39 -28.07 3.18
N PHE A 14 -1.63 -28.13 2.09
CA PHE A 14 -1.39 -29.32 1.28
C PHE A 14 0.11 -29.51 1.05
N PRO A 15 0.60 -30.75 0.86
CA PRO A 15 1.94 -31.00 0.36
C PRO A 15 2.12 -30.37 -1.03
N LEU A 16 3.24 -29.69 -1.22
CA LEU A 16 3.63 -29.08 -2.49
C LEU A 16 4.71 -29.94 -3.15
N GLU A 17 4.39 -30.51 -4.31
CA GLU A 17 5.36 -31.19 -5.15
C GLU A 17 6.42 -30.19 -5.66
N THR A 18 7.68 -30.59 -5.55
CA THR A 18 8.84 -29.81 -6.01
C THR A 18 9.88 -30.75 -6.58
N HIS A 19 10.78 -30.22 -7.42
CA HIS A 19 11.87 -30.98 -8.00
C HIS A 19 13.22 -30.27 -7.81
N TRP A 20 14.29 -31.01 -8.04
CA TRP A 20 15.68 -30.57 -7.97
C TRP A 20 16.53 -31.43 -8.91
N GLU A 21 17.70 -30.94 -9.31
CA GLU A 21 18.59 -31.66 -10.26
C GLU A 21 19.59 -32.58 -9.54
N THR A 22 20.06 -32.19 -8.36
CA THR A 22 20.99 -32.97 -7.55
C THR A 22 20.51 -33.10 -6.11
N ASP A 23 20.86 -34.17 -5.39
CA ASP A 23 20.52 -34.30 -3.97
C ASP A 23 21.07 -33.14 -3.12
N ASP A 24 22.15 -32.49 -3.60
CA ASP A 24 22.77 -31.33 -2.98
C ASP A 24 21.89 -30.06 -3.09
N ASP A 25 20.98 -29.99 -4.08
CA ASP A 25 20.02 -28.89 -4.29
C ASP A 25 18.82 -28.93 -3.33
N ALA A 26 18.42 -30.14 -2.90
CA ALA A 26 17.34 -30.34 -1.95
C ALA A 26 17.73 -29.75 -0.57
N PRO A 27 16.85 -28.97 0.11
CA PRO A 27 17.18 -28.47 1.45
C PRO A 27 17.17 -29.58 2.51
N GLY A 28 16.41 -30.66 2.30
CA GLY A 28 16.30 -31.79 3.24
C GLY A 28 15.69 -31.43 4.62
N PRO A 29 15.52 -32.42 5.52
CA PRO A 29 14.87 -32.20 6.81
C PRO A 29 15.63 -31.24 7.73
N ARG A 30 14.96 -30.19 8.21
CA ARG A 30 15.57 -29.16 9.07
C ARG A 30 14.56 -28.35 9.88
N CYS A 31 14.98 -27.84 11.03
CA CYS A 31 14.19 -26.90 11.84
C CYS A 31 15.01 -25.70 12.32
N GLY A 32 14.33 -24.60 12.69
CA GLY A 32 14.98 -23.36 13.14
C GLY A 32 15.75 -22.63 12.04
N HIS A 33 15.40 -22.87 10.78
CA HIS A 33 15.88 -22.12 9.61
C HIS A 33 14.97 -20.90 9.36
N THR A 34 15.33 -20.05 8.41
CA THR A 34 14.44 -19.00 7.88
C THR A 34 14.03 -19.32 6.44
N LEU A 35 12.85 -18.83 6.04
CA LEU A 35 12.32 -18.89 4.67
C LEU A 35 11.83 -17.48 4.33
N THR A 36 12.45 -16.82 3.36
CA THR A 36 12.19 -15.41 3.06
C THR A 36 11.84 -15.24 1.59
N ALA A 37 10.65 -14.69 1.31
CA ALA A 37 10.24 -14.33 -0.05
C ALA A 37 11.07 -13.15 -0.57
N VAL A 38 11.48 -13.25 -1.83
CA VAL A 38 12.18 -12.21 -2.59
C VAL A 38 11.44 -11.99 -3.90
N ALA A 39 11.22 -10.72 -4.22
CA ALA A 39 10.52 -10.31 -5.43
C ALA A 39 11.24 -10.76 -6.72
N GLN A 40 10.49 -10.78 -7.82
CA GLN A 40 11.03 -11.07 -9.15
C GLN A 40 12.19 -10.11 -9.51
N THR A 41 13.19 -10.68 -10.18
CA THR A 41 14.36 -9.97 -10.72
C THR A 41 14.30 -9.99 -12.26
N ARG A 42 15.26 -9.34 -12.94
CA ARG A 42 15.31 -9.36 -14.42
C ARG A 42 15.52 -10.76 -15.01
N SER A 43 16.18 -11.65 -14.28
CA SER A 43 16.65 -12.97 -14.73
C SER A 43 15.92 -14.14 -14.07
N HIS A 44 15.31 -13.94 -12.90
CA HIS A 44 14.63 -14.97 -12.12
C HIS A 44 13.28 -14.50 -11.60
N GLY A 45 12.32 -15.43 -11.49
CA GLY A 45 10.99 -15.20 -10.92
C GLY A 45 11.01 -14.85 -9.43
N PRO A 46 9.81 -14.71 -8.80
CA PRO A 46 9.72 -14.61 -7.35
C PRO A 46 10.22 -15.91 -6.71
N ARG A 47 11.04 -15.78 -5.68
CA ARG A 47 11.77 -16.89 -5.06
C ARG A 47 11.60 -16.90 -3.56
N LEU A 48 11.68 -18.09 -2.97
CA LEU A 48 11.80 -18.26 -1.53
C LEU A 48 13.24 -18.67 -1.20
N ILE A 49 13.89 -17.91 -0.33
CA ILE A 49 15.26 -18.14 0.10
C ILE A 49 15.24 -18.83 1.45
N LEU A 50 15.69 -20.08 1.48
CA LEU A 50 15.89 -20.85 2.70
C LEU A 50 17.35 -20.71 3.16
N PHE A 51 17.56 -20.44 4.44
CA PHE A 51 18.90 -20.37 5.03
C PHE A 51 19.00 -21.04 6.39
N GLY A 52 20.08 -21.80 6.58
CA GLY A 52 20.51 -22.35 7.87
C GLY A 52 19.58 -23.41 8.46
N GLY A 53 19.51 -23.44 9.79
CA GLY A 53 18.76 -24.43 10.59
C GLY A 53 19.61 -25.59 11.08
N ALA A 54 18.99 -26.46 11.89
CA ALA A 54 19.56 -27.72 12.35
C ALA A 54 18.98 -28.90 11.56
N THR A 55 19.86 -29.76 11.05
CA THR A 55 19.55 -30.98 10.27
C THR A 55 19.73 -32.27 11.08
N ALA A 56 20.07 -32.18 12.38
CA ALA A 56 20.05 -33.29 13.33
C ALA A 56 19.61 -32.82 14.73
N ILE A 57 19.30 -33.77 15.62
CA ILE A 57 18.85 -33.52 17.00
C ILE A 57 19.57 -34.51 17.92
N GLU A 58 20.17 -34.02 19.02
CA GLU A 58 20.76 -34.85 20.07
C GLU A 58 19.93 -34.80 21.37
N GLY A 59 19.45 -35.98 21.82
CA GLY A 59 18.92 -36.22 23.16
C GLY A 59 17.40 -36.35 23.25
N GLY A 60 16.91 -37.56 23.60
CA GLY A 60 15.48 -37.84 23.76
C GLY A 60 14.92 -37.62 25.18
N ALA A 61 13.61 -37.33 25.23
CA ALA A 61 12.62 -37.47 26.32
C ALA A 61 12.89 -36.98 27.78
N ALA A 62 14.14 -36.85 28.26
CA ALA A 62 14.43 -36.84 29.71
C ALA A 62 15.11 -35.58 30.28
N SER A 63 15.31 -34.51 29.49
CA SER A 63 15.90 -33.26 30.01
C SER A 63 14.87 -32.14 30.16
N ALA A 64 14.66 -31.69 31.40
CA ALA A 64 13.78 -30.56 31.73
C ALA A 64 14.36 -29.18 31.33
N SER A 65 15.59 -29.12 30.81
CA SER A 65 16.18 -27.87 30.28
C SER A 65 15.82 -27.69 28.80
N ALA A 66 14.91 -26.77 28.49
CA ALA A 66 14.36 -26.56 27.15
C ALA A 66 15.30 -25.83 26.16
N GLY A 67 16.45 -26.45 25.86
CA GLY A 67 17.40 -26.09 24.82
C GLY A 67 17.88 -27.34 24.08
N ILE A 68 17.77 -27.34 22.74
CA ILE A 68 18.31 -28.43 21.91
C ILE A 68 19.84 -28.29 21.85
N ARG A 69 20.57 -29.40 22.02
CA ARG A 69 21.96 -29.49 21.55
C ARG A 69 21.92 -29.63 20.03
N LEU A 70 22.34 -28.57 19.35
CA LEU A 70 22.18 -28.41 17.90
C LEU A 70 23.26 -29.20 17.15
N ALA A 71 23.08 -30.52 17.06
CA ALA A 71 23.86 -31.33 16.14
C ALA A 71 23.51 -30.97 14.69
N GLY A 72 24.51 -30.90 13.81
CA GLY A 72 24.30 -30.66 12.38
C GLY A 72 23.59 -29.33 12.05
N VAL A 73 24.03 -28.19 12.62
CA VAL A 73 23.61 -26.89 12.04
C VAL A 73 24.34 -26.60 10.74
N THR A 74 23.66 -25.93 9.83
CA THR A 74 24.15 -25.60 8.50
C THR A 74 24.13 -24.09 8.25
N ASN A 75 24.89 -23.65 7.25
CA ASN A 75 24.77 -22.33 6.60
C ASN A 75 24.46 -22.48 5.09
N SER A 76 23.88 -23.63 4.67
CA SER A 76 23.45 -23.79 3.30
C SER A 76 22.32 -22.82 2.95
N VAL A 77 22.38 -22.29 1.72
CA VAL A 77 21.35 -21.45 1.11
C VAL A 77 20.70 -22.24 -0.01
N HIS A 78 19.38 -22.28 -0.04
CA HIS A 78 18.61 -22.88 -1.12
C HIS A 78 17.57 -21.86 -1.61
N ALA A 79 17.41 -21.74 -2.93
CA ALA A 79 16.31 -21.00 -3.53
C ALA A 79 15.26 -21.97 -4.05
N TYR A 80 14.00 -21.67 -3.79
CA TYR A 80 12.85 -22.22 -4.50
C TYR A 80 12.36 -21.18 -5.50
N ASP A 81 12.36 -21.49 -6.80
CA ASP A 81 11.69 -20.68 -7.82
C ASP A 81 10.22 -21.11 -7.91
N ILE A 82 9.31 -20.16 -7.70
CA ILE A 82 7.87 -20.44 -7.57
C ILE A 82 7.24 -20.79 -8.92
N HIS A 83 7.73 -20.21 -10.02
CA HIS A 83 7.22 -20.50 -11.36
C HIS A 83 7.77 -21.82 -11.89
N ALA A 84 9.07 -22.05 -11.71
CA ALA A 84 9.70 -23.30 -12.12
C ALA A 84 9.37 -24.48 -11.19
N LYS A 85 8.86 -24.24 -9.97
CA LYS A 85 8.67 -25.25 -8.90
C LYS A 85 9.95 -26.03 -8.54
N LYS A 86 11.09 -25.38 -8.68
CA LYS A 86 12.43 -26.00 -8.59
C LYS A 86 13.19 -25.49 -7.37
N TRP A 87 13.78 -26.41 -6.60
CA TRP A 87 14.81 -26.10 -5.61
C TRP A 87 16.20 -26.09 -6.26
N THR A 88 17.07 -25.19 -5.81
CA THR A 88 18.47 -25.10 -6.23
C THR A 88 19.34 -24.64 -5.07
N ARG A 89 20.47 -25.31 -4.83
CA ARG A 89 21.43 -24.90 -3.79
C ARG A 89 22.31 -23.78 -4.33
N MET A 90 22.25 -22.65 -3.65
CA MET A 90 23.02 -21.48 -4.01
C MET A 90 24.44 -21.57 -3.45
N ARG A 91 25.41 -21.06 -4.21
CA ARG A 91 26.80 -20.89 -3.79
C ARG A 91 27.22 -19.42 -4.01
N PRO A 92 26.71 -18.46 -3.21
CA PRO A 92 27.06 -17.05 -3.36
C PRO A 92 28.54 -16.82 -3.08
N ALA A 93 29.13 -15.83 -3.74
CA ALA A 93 30.54 -15.46 -3.52
C ALA A 93 30.72 -14.61 -2.25
N GLY A 94 31.89 -14.72 -1.62
CA GLY A 94 32.20 -14.06 -0.34
C GLY A 94 31.89 -14.95 0.87
N GLU A 95 32.31 -14.50 2.05
CA GLU A 95 32.22 -15.28 3.29
C GLU A 95 30.76 -15.37 3.80
N PRO A 96 30.16 -16.57 3.89
CA PRO A 96 28.82 -16.76 4.43
C PRO A 96 28.80 -16.56 5.95
N PRO A 97 27.62 -16.34 6.57
CA PRO A 97 27.49 -16.44 8.01
C PRO A 97 27.85 -17.86 8.49
N SER A 98 28.33 -17.96 9.72
CA SER A 98 28.60 -19.26 10.35
C SER A 98 27.34 -20.13 10.46
N PRO A 99 27.45 -21.48 10.42
CA PRO A 99 26.32 -22.40 10.60
C PRO A 99 25.50 -22.11 11.85
N ARG A 100 24.19 -21.96 11.70
CA ARG A 100 23.30 -21.44 12.75
C ARG A 100 21.84 -21.83 12.59
N ALA A 101 21.13 -21.80 13.71
CA ALA A 101 19.68 -21.89 13.78
C ALA A 101 19.10 -20.75 14.63
N ALA A 102 17.78 -20.55 14.57
CA ALA A 102 17.04 -19.54 15.33
C ALA A 102 17.59 -18.11 15.19
N HIS A 103 18.15 -17.79 14.02
CA HIS A 103 18.39 -16.44 13.53
C HIS A 103 17.09 -15.84 12.99
N ALA A 104 17.06 -14.52 12.78
CA ALA A 104 15.98 -13.86 12.05
C ALA A 104 16.45 -13.46 10.64
N ALA A 105 15.51 -13.36 9.70
CA ALA A 105 15.80 -12.91 8.33
C ALA A 105 14.64 -12.08 7.76
N ALA A 106 14.97 -11.03 7.03
CA ALA A 106 14.00 -10.10 6.43
C ALA A 106 14.43 -9.73 5.00
N ALA A 107 13.46 -9.48 4.11
CA ALA A 107 13.72 -9.02 2.75
C ALA A 107 13.90 -7.49 2.73
N VAL A 108 14.91 -7.01 2.00
CA VAL A 108 15.12 -5.58 1.72
C VAL A 108 15.31 -5.41 0.21
N GLY A 109 14.21 -5.10 -0.47
CA GLY A 109 14.16 -5.10 -1.94
C GLY A 109 14.40 -6.51 -2.50
N THR A 110 15.48 -6.67 -3.26
CA THR A 110 15.93 -7.97 -3.78
C THR A 110 16.98 -8.67 -2.90
N MET A 111 17.35 -8.08 -1.76
CA MET A 111 18.36 -8.64 -0.84
C MET A 111 17.68 -9.32 0.35
N VAL A 112 18.36 -10.29 0.97
CA VAL A 112 17.93 -10.88 2.25
C VAL A 112 18.94 -10.53 3.34
N VAL A 113 18.44 -9.99 4.45
CA VAL A 113 19.24 -9.60 5.61
C VAL A 113 19.05 -10.63 6.72
N PHE A 114 20.15 -11.13 7.29
CA PHE A 114 20.17 -12.14 8.35
C PHE A 114 20.82 -11.56 9.60
N GLN A 115 20.19 -11.76 10.76
CA GLN A 115 20.66 -11.25 12.04
C GLN A 115 20.79 -12.36 13.09
N GLY A 116 21.94 -12.42 13.75
CA GLY A 116 22.20 -13.27 14.92
C GLY A 116 21.89 -14.75 14.73
N GLY A 117 21.38 -15.38 15.78
CA GLY A 117 21.16 -16.84 15.86
C GLY A 117 22.17 -17.56 16.75
N ILE A 118 22.04 -18.88 16.84
CA ILE A 118 22.84 -19.76 17.70
C ILE A 118 23.57 -20.82 16.86
N GLY A 119 24.89 -20.92 17.06
CA GLY A 119 25.76 -21.88 16.37
C GLY A 119 25.92 -23.21 17.11
N PRO A 120 26.73 -24.16 16.58
CA PRO A 120 26.87 -25.50 17.16
C PRO A 120 27.53 -25.47 18.55
N ALA A 121 28.38 -24.48 18.83
CA ALA A 121 28.97 -24.25 20.15
C ALA A 121 27.97 -23.73 21.21
N GLY A 122 26.70 -23.50 20.85
CA GLY A 122 25.68 -22.98 21.75
C GLY A 122 25.78 -21.46 22.04
N HIS A 123 26.71 -20.76 21.39
CA HIS A 123 26.85 -19.31 21.51
C HIS A 123 25.90 -18.56 20.58
N SER A 124 25.32 -17.49 21.11
CA SER A 124 24.54 -16.48 20.39
C SER A 124 25.45 -15.56 19.58
N THR A 125 24.92 -14.98 18.51
CA THR A 125 25.63 -14.07 17.60
C THR A 125 24.88 -12.75 17.42
N ASP A 126 25.62 -11.66 17.16
CA ASP A 126 25.12 -10.28 16.96
C ASP A 126 25.40 -9.75 15.55
N ASP A 127 25.94 -10.60 14.68
CA ASP A 127 26.33 -10.25 13.33
C ASP A 127 25.13 -10.02 12.41
N LEU A 128 25.35 -9.15 11.43
CA LEU A 128 24.39 -8.78 10.40
C LEU A 128 25.01 -9.09 9.04
N TYR A 129 24.35 -9.94 8.25
CA TYR A 129 24.78 -10.31 6.91
C TYR A 129 23.70 -10.01 5.89
N VAL A 130 24.12 -9.63 4.69
CA VAL A 130 23.28 -9.44 3.52
C VAL A 130 23.66 -10.46 2.46
N LEU A 131 22.66 -11.16 1.96
CA LEU A 131 22.73 -11.92 0.71
C LEU A 131 22.16 -11.06 -0.41
N ASP A 132 23.03 -10.57 -1.28
CA ASP A 132 22.66 -9.77 -2.44
C ASP A 132 22.25 -10.69 -3.61
N LEU A 133 21.00 -10.52 -4.07
CA LEU A 133 20.41 -11.24 -5.21
C LEU A 133 20.00 -10.29 -6.35
N SER A 134 20.49 -9.05 -6.35
CA SER A 134 20.20 -8.05 -7.38
C SER A 134 20.74 -8.42 -8.77
N ASN A 135 21.77 -9.27 -8.82
CA ASN A 135 22.45 -9.75 -10.01
C ASN A 135 22.63 -11.27 -9.93
N ASP A 136 22.82 -11.95 -11.06
CA ASP A 136 22.99 -13.42 -11.15
C ASP A 136 24.24 -13.94 -10.41
N LYS A 137 25.21 -13.05 -10.16
CA LYS A 137 26.38 -13.32 -9.31
C LYS A 137 26.06 -12.95 -7.86
N TYR A 138 25.32 -13.81 -7.19
CA TYR A 138 24.92 -13.64 -5.78
C TYR A 138 26.14 -13.48 -4.86
N LYS A 139 26.01 -12.62 -3.84
CA LYS A 139 27.13 -12.32 -2.92
C LYS A 139 26.70 -12.23 -1.48
N TRP A 140 27.61 -12.65 -0.60
CA TRP A 140 27.57 -12.38 0.82
C TRP A 140 28.30 -11.10 1.18
N HIS A 141 27.66 -10.27 1.99
CA HIS A 141 28.22 -9.05 2.56
C HIS A 141 27.98 -9.02 4.06
N ARG A 142 29.05 -8.99 4.87
CA ARG A 142 28.92 -8.67 6.30
C ARG A 142 28.69 -7.17 6.45
N VAL A 143 27.58 -6.78 7.10
CA VAL A 143 27.27 -5.38 7.35
C VAL A 143 28.00 -4.91 8.59
N VAL A 144 28.78 -3.84 8.45
CA VAL A 144 29.38 -3.13 9.57
C VAL A 144 28.39 -2.07 10.06
N VAL A 145 27.99 -2.18 11.31
CA VAL A 145 27.14 -1.20 12.01
C VAL A 145 27.97 -0.40 13.01
N GLN A 146 27.66 0.88 13.16
CA GLN A 146 28.27 1.77 14.15
C GLN A 146 27.46 1.81 15.45
N GLY A 147 28.17 2.07 16.56
CA GLY A 147 27.58 2.21 17.89
C GLY A 147 27.15 0.88 18.53
N HIS A 148 26.28 0.98 19.54
CA HIS A 148 25.70 -0.19 20.19
C HIS A 148 24.52 -0.73 19.36
N GLY A 149 24.54 -2.03 19.07
CA GLY A 149 23.43 -2.74 18.46
C GLY A 149 22.59 -3.54 19.47
N PRO A 150 21.62 -4.33 18.98
CA PRO A 150 20.87 -5.30 19.79
C PRO A 150 21.73 -6.33 20.51
N GLY A 151 23.01 -6.51 20.12
CA GLY A 151 23.90 -7.50 20.74
C GLY A 151 23.48 -8.94 20.44
N PRO A 152 24.19 -9.92 21.01
CA PRO A 152 24.09 -11.30 20.54
C PRO A 152 22.77 -11.92 21.00
N ARG A 153 21.99 -12.46 20.05
CA ARG A 153 20.67 -13.03 20.36
C ARG A 153 20.20 -14.09 19.38
N TYR A 154 19.40 -15.04 19.87
CA TYR A 154 18.72 -16.07 19.08
C TYR A 154 17.25 -16.20 19.51
N GLY A 155 16.41 -16.77 18.65
CA GLY A 155 14.96 -16.84 18.85
C GLY A 155 14.31 -15.46 18.97
N HIS A 156 14.87 -14.45 18.32
CA HIS A 156 14.33 -13.11 18.19
C HIS A 156 13.52 -13.00 16.88
N VAL A 157 12.85 -11.87 16.68
CA VAL A 157 12.13 -11.54 15.45
C VAL A 157 12.78 -10.32 14.78
N MET A 158 12.74 -10.27 13.45
CA MET A 158 13.17 -9.14 12.64
C MET A 158 12.32 -9.08 11.37
N ASP A 159 11.84 -7.91 10.98
CA ASP A 159 11.21 -7.68 9.66
C ASP A 159 11.41 -6.23 9.17
N LEU A 160 11.17 -5.97 7.88
CA LEU A 160 11.29 -4.64 7.29
C LEU A 160 9.99 -3.84 7.43
N VAL A 161 10.02 -2.84 8.31
CA VAL A 161 8.89 -1.98 8.64
C VAL A 161 8.93 -0.70 7.81
N ALA A 162 7.77 -0.29 7.29
CA ALA A 162 7.57 0.92 6.47
C ALA A 162 8.56 1.03 5.29
N GLN A 163 8.97 -0.12 4.73
CA GLN A 163 9.95 -0.26 3.64
C GLN A 163 11.32 0.40 3.91
N ARG A 164 11.65 0.70 5.18
CA ARG A 164 12.87 1.45 5.54
C ARG A 164 13.59 0.93 6.79
N TYR A 165 12.86 0.57 7.83
CA TYR A 165 13.44 0.22 9.13
C TYR A 165 13.45 -1.29 9.32
N LEU A 166 14.62 -1.91 9.40
CA LEU A 166 14.72 -3.27 9.92
C LEU A 166 14.48 -3.22 11.43
N VAL A 167 13.34 -3.71 11.88
CA VAL A 167 12.95 -3.68 13.29
C VAL A 167 13.18 -5.06 13.91
N THR A 168 14.05 -5.11 14.91
CA THR A 168 14.36 -6.30 15.70
C THR A 168 13.71 -6.19 17.08
N PHE A 169 13.08 -7.27 17.54
CA PHE A 169 12.50 -7.37 18.88
C PHE A 169 12.75 -8.75 19.52
N SER A 170 12.78 -8.77 20.85
CA SER A 170 12.86 -9.98 21.69
C SER A 170 14.11 -10.84 21.47
N GLY A 171 14.10 -12.09 21.96
CA GLY A 171 15.18 -13.07 21.81
C GLY A 171 15.80 -13.47 23.15
N ASN A 172 16.85 -14.27 23.09
CA ASN A 172 17.66 -14.64 24.24
C ASN A 172 19.14 -14.42 23.94
N ASP A 173 19.88 -13.80 24.87
CA ASP A 173 21.30 -13.49 24.74
C ASP A 173 22.24 -14.66 25.10
N GLY A 174 21.68 -15.79 25.54
CA GLY A 174 22.39 -16.93 26.13
C GLY A 174 22.34 -16.95 27.66
N LYS A 175 21.81 -15.88 28.29
CA LYS A 175 21.65 -15.74 29.75
C LYS A 175 20.21 -15.44 30.15
N LYS A 176 19.49 -14.62 29.37
CA LYS A 176 18.11 -14.18 29.66
C LYS A 176 17.32 -13.89 28.38
N ALA A 177 15.99 -13.92 28.49
CA ALA A 177 15.11 -13.39 27.46
C ALA A 177 15.14 -11.84 27.45
N LEU A 178 14.82 -11.25 26.30
CA LEU A 178 14.92 -9.81 26.03
C LEU A 178 13.55 -9.23 25.66
N SER A 179 13.37 -7.92 25.94
CA SER A 179 12.15 -7.13 25.66
C SER A 179 12.46 -5.80 24.99
N ASP A 180 13.65 -5.67 24.38
CA ASP A 180 14.10 -4.45 23.74
C ASP A 180 13.77 -4.45 22.24
N ALA A 181 13.34 -3.29 21.75
CA ALA A 181 13.08 -3.02 20.34
C ALA A 181 14.22 -2.16 19.78
N TRP A 182 14.68 -2.50 18.58
CA TRP A 182 15.74 -1.79 17.87
C TRP A 182 15.34 -1.61 16.41
N ALA A 183 15.68 -0.47 15.82
CA ALA A 183 15.50 -0.20 14.40
C ALA A 183 16.85 0.11 13.74
N LEU A 184 17.08 -0.44 12.56
CA LEU A 184 18.18 -0.04 11.68
C LEU A 184 17.58 0.63 10.44
N ASP A 185 17.93 1.89 10.21
CA ASP A 185 17.54 2.61 8.98
C ASP A 185 18.36 2.11 7.80
N THR A 186 17.71 1.40 6.87
CA THR A 186 18.36 0.85 5.68
C THR A 186 18.71 1.91 4.63
N ALA A 187 18.12 3.11 4.72
CA ALA A 187 18.36 4.22 3.80
C ALA A 187 19.51 5.14 4.24
N GLN A 188 19.94 5.09 5.51
CA GLN A 188 20.96 6.00 6.05
C GLN A 188 22.29 5.30 6.28
N LYS A 189 23.39 5.90 5.78
CA LYS A 189 24.77 5.50 6.06
C LYS A 189 25.49 6.60 6.86
N PRO A 190 26.39 6.26 7.80
CA PRO A 190 26.76 4.90 8.22
C PRO A 190 25.60 4.19 8.93
N TYR A 191 25.50 2.88 8.72
CA TYR A 191 24.45 2.06 9.33
C TYR A 191 24.62 2.02 10.85
N ALA A 192 23.60 2.44 11.61
CA ALA A 192 23.63 2.46 13.07
C ALA A 192 22.29 2.02 13.64
N TRP A 193 22.31 1.16 14.65
CA TRP A 193 21.11 0.70 15.34
C TRP A 193 20.59 1.76 16.31
N LEU A 194 19.32 2.13 16.16
CA LEU A 194 18.59 2.98 17.11
C LEU A 194 17.82 2.08 18.08
N LYS A 195 18.08 2.23 19.39
CA LYS A 195 17.24 1.60 20.41
C LYS A 195 15.92 2.37 20.49
N LEU A 196 14.80 1.66 20.29
CA LEU A 196 13.49 2.30 20.29
C LEU A 196 13.01 2.53 21.74
N ASN A 197 12.85 3.80 22.09
CA ASN A 197 12.12 4.20 23.29
C ASN A 197 10.63 4.21 22.95
N THR A 198 10.01 3.03 23.03
CA THR A 198 8.60 2.86 22.69
C THR A 198 7.67 3.40 23.78
N GLU A 199 6.42 3.67 23.43
CA GLU A 199 5.31 3.92 24.37
C GLU A 199 4.27 2.79 24.30
N GLY A 200 3.15 2.92 25.03
CA GLY A 200 2.04 1.96 25.02
C GLY A 200 2.28 0.62 25.75
N ASP A 201 1.52 -0.40 25.33
CA ASP A 201 1.45 -1.74 25.95
C ASP A 201 2.68 -2.60 25.59
N LYS A 202 3.82 -2.32 26.23
CA LYS A 202 5.10 -2.98 25.90
C LYS A 202 5.04 -4.50 26.13
N PRO A 203 5.39 -5.34 25.13
CA PRO A 203 5.45 -6.78 25.32
C PRO A 203 6.54 -7.18 26.32
N SER A 204 6.22 -8.16 27.16
CA SER A 204 7.16 -8.75 28.13
C SER A 204 8.36 -9.43 27.48
N ALA A 205 9.44 -9.62 28.26
CA ALA A 205 10.67 -10.29 27.79
C ALA A 205 10.41 -11.74 27.37
N ARG A 206 10.76 -12.06 26.12
CA ARG A 206 10.37 -13.31 25.49
C ARG A 206 11.35 -13.79 24.43
N MET A 207 11.19 -15.04 24.02
CA MET A 207 11.91 -15.64 22.89
C MET A 207 11.01 -16.62 22.13
N TYR A 208 11.39 -16.96 20.90
CA TYR A 208 10.62 -17.80 19.97
C TYR A 208 9.16 -17.34 19.76
N ALA A 209 8.96 -16.03 19.84
CA ALA A 209 7.82 -15.35 19.23
C ALA A 209 8.01 -15.34 17.70
N THR A 210 6.97 -14.94 16.97
CA THR A 210 7.08 -14.59 15.54
C THR A 210 6.58 -13.18 15.32
N ALA A 211 7.07 -12.51 14.29
CA ALA A 211 6.48 -11.26 13.85
C ALA A 211 6.53 -11.17 12.32
N SER A 212 5.65 -10.34 11.77
CA SER A 212 5.67 -9.98 10.36
C SER A 212 5.25 -8.51 10.21
N ALA A 213 5.83 -7.82 9.24
CA ALA A 213 5.45 -6.47 8.86
C ALA A 213 4.39 -6.50 7.74
N ARG A 214 3.32 -5.72 7.92
CA ARG A 214 2.34 -5.44 6.88
C ARG A 214 2.84 -4.28 6.00
N SER A 215 2.34 -4.20 4.77
CA SER A 215 2.81 -3.25 3.73
C SER A 215 2.65 -1.76 4.10
N ASP A 216 1.79 -1.45 5.08
CA ASP A 216 1.55 -0.13 5.66
C ASP A 216 2.51 0.20 6.82
N GLY A 217 3.44 -0.69 7.18
CA GLY A 217 4.39 -0.46 8.27
C GLY A 217 3.87 -0.81 9.67
N MET A 218 2.78 -1.57 9.79
CA MET A 218 2.45 -2.25 11.06
C MET A 218 3.34 -3.48 11.24
N PHE A 219 4.11 -3.54 12.34
CA PHE A 219 4.87 -4.73 12.74
C PHE A 219 4.08 -5.50 13.80
N LEU A 220 3.58 -6.69 13.47
CA LEU A 220 2.73 -7.46 14.40
C LEU A 220 3.50 -8.64 14.99
N LEU A 221 3.68 -8.62 16.30
CA LEU A 221 4.33 -9.64 17.13
C LEU A 221 3.27 -10.60 17.70
N CYS A 222 3.50 -11.91 17.60
CA CYS A 222 2.66 -12.94 18.22
C CYS A 222 3.43 -13.79 19.23
N SER A 223 2.83 -13.90 20.43
CA SER A 223 3.08 -14.94 21.43
C SER A 223 4.57 -15.10 21.77
N GLY A 224 5.08 -16.34 21.83
CA GLY A 224 6.42 -16.66 22.28
C GLY A 224 6.43 -17.31 23.66
N ARG A 225 7.61 -17.42 24.28
CA ARG A 225 7.74 -17.87 25.69
C ARG A 225 8.52 -16.87 26.52
N ASP A 226 8.16 -16.75 27.79
CA ASP A 226 8.84 -15.89 28.76
C ASP A 226 10.15 -16.52 29.29
N THR A 227 10.76 -15.87 30.28
CA THR A 227 11.96 -16.35 31.00
C THR A 227 11.75 -17.62 31.81
N SER A 228 10.53 -17.92 32.24
CA SER A 228 10.17 -19.15 32.96
C SER A 228 9.89 -20.34 32.03
N GLY A 229 9.90 -20.09 30.71
CA GLY A 229 9.55 -21.07 29.69
C GLY A 229 8.04 -21.26 29.52
N MET A 230 7.23 -20.38 30.10
CA MET A 230 5.78 -20.37 29.90
C MET A 230 5.46 -19.79 28.51
N PRO A 231 4.65 -20.49 27.69
CA PRO A 231 4.12 -19.91 26.46
C PRO A 231 3.17 -18.75 26.76
N LEU A 232 3.12 -17.79 25.84
CA LEU A 232 2.29 -16.59 25.93
C LEU A 232 1.15 -16.66 24.91
N ALA A 233 -0.02 -16.11 25.25
CA ALA A 233 -1.23 -16.04 24.41
C ALA A 233 -1.62 -14.58 24.15
N ASP A 234 -0.63 -13.81 23.71
CA ASP A 234 -0.73 -12.39 23.43
C ASP A 234 -0.26 -12.09 22.01
N ALA A 235 -0.65 -10.93 21.51
CA ALA A 235 -0.14 -10.37 20.26
C ALA A 235 -0.15 -8.85 20.36
N TYR A 236 0.78 -8.18 19.70
CA TYR A 236 0.97 -6.74 19.79
C TYR A 236 1.33 -6.16 18.43
N GLY A 237 0.72 -5.03 18.08
CA GLY A 237 1.17 -4.18 16.97
C GLY A 237 2.20 -3.17 17.47
N LEU A 238 3.27 -2.98 16.70
CA LEU A 238 4.22 -1.88 16.81
C LEU A 238 4.06 -0.98 15.58
N LEU A 239 3.81 0.29 15.82
CA LEU A 239 3.60 1.31 14.80
C LEU A 239 4.52 2.51 15.04
N MET A 240 4.93 3.17 13.95
CA MET A 240 5.67 4.44 14.02
C MET A 240 4.73 5.60 13.67
N HIS A 241 4.57 6.53 14.59
CA HIS A 241 3.79 7.75 14.43
C HIS A 241 4.49 8.77 13.51
N LYS A 242 3.75 9.75 12.98
CA LYS A 242 4.30 10.80 12.08
C LYS A 242 5.50 11.54 12.67
N ASN A 243 5.46 11.78 13.98
CA ASN A 243 6.51 12.43 14.78
C ASN A 243 7.77 11.57 15.00
N GLY A 244 7.79 10.31 14.55
CA GLY A 244 8.90 9.38 14.70
C GLY A 244 8.93 8.61 16.03
N GLN A 245 7.94 8.81 16.92
CA GLN A 245 7.74 7.95 18.09
C GLN A 245 7.21 6.59 17.66
N TRP A 246 7.52 5.57 18.45
CA TRP A 246 7.10 4.19 18.23
C TRP A 246 6.21 3.75 19.38
N GLU A 247 5.06 3.14 19.09
CA GLU A 247 4.10 2.71 20.11
C GLU A 247 3.75 1.23 19.95
N TRP A 248 3.68 0.52 21.09
CA TRP A 248 3.09 -0.82 21.15
C TRP A 248 1.62 -0.74 21.55
N THR A 249 0.77 -1.49 20.86
CA THR A 249 -0.65 -1.64 21.20
C THR A 249 -0.99 -3.13 21.25
N LEU A 250 -1.75 -3.58 22.25
CA LEU A 250 -2.25 -4.95 22.29
C LEU A 250 -3.15 -5.22 21.08
N ALA A 251 -2.91 -6.33 20.38
CA ALA A 251 -3.72 -6.72 19.23
C ALA A 251 -5.14 -7.14 19.67
N PRO A 252 -6.19 -6.81 18.88
CA PRO A 252 -7.57 -7.09 19.26
C PRO A 252 -7.94 -8.58 19.17
N GLY A 253 -9.02 -8.94 19.88
CA GLY A 253 -9.58 -10.28 19.91
C GLY A 253 -8.87 -11.23 20.89
N VAL A 254 -9.48 -12.39 21.14
CA VAL A 254 -8.87 -13.44 21.97
C VAL A 254 -7.84 -14.19 21.13
N SER A 255 -6.56 -13.98 21.43
CA SER A 255 -5.46 -14.73 20.81
C SER A 255 -5.66 -16.24 20.94
N PRO A 256 -5.28 -17.05 19.93
CA PRO A 256 -5.26 -18.50 20.01
C PRO A 256 -4.35 -18.98 21.15
N SER A 257 -4.46 -20.28 21.46
CA SER A 257 -3.77 -20.92 22.58
C SER A 257 -2.27 -20.60 22.69
N SER A 258 -1.82 -20.41 23.92
CA SER A 258 -0.49 -19.91 24.28
C SER A 258 0.64 -20.73 23.65
N ARG A 259 1.53 -20.11 22.86
CA ARG A 259 2.50 -20.86 22.03
C ARG A 259 3.82 -20.15 21.77
N TYR A 260 4.85 -20.94 21.50
CA TYR A 260 6.16 -20.48 21.02
C TYR A 260 6.66 -21.39 19.89
N GLN A 261 7.69 -20.98 19.14
CA GLN A 261 8.22 -21.76 17.99
C GLN A 261 7.18 -22.08 16.89
N HIS A 262 6.18 -21.22 16.74
CA HIS A 262 5.28 -21.20 15.59
C HIS A 262 5.94 -20.46 14.42
N ALA A 263 5.24 -20.35 13.28
CA ALA A 263 5.57 -19.39 12.23
C ALA A 263 4.39 -18.43 12.01
N ALA A 264 4.66 -17.18 11.59
CA ALA A 264 3.62 -16.23 11.20
C ALA A 264 4.04 -15.38 10.00
N VAL A 265 3.08 -15.02 9.14
CA VAL A 265 3.31 -14.12 7.99
C VAL A 265 2.01 -13.41 7.58
N PHE A 266 2.12 -12.17 7.10
CA PHE A 266 0.99 -11.45 6.51
C PHE A 266 0.65 -11.92 5.09
N VAL A 267 -0.66 -11.95 4.80
CA VAL A 267 -1.23 -11.93 3.44
C VAL A 267 -2.34 -10.88 3.43
N GLY A 268 -2.07 -9.72 2.84
CA GLY A 268 -2.96 -8.55 2.93
C GLY A 268 -3.14 -8.11 4.39
N THR A 269 -4.39 -8.08 4.86
CA THR A 269 -4.74 -7.76 6.27
C THR A 269 -4.73 -8.96 7.21
N ARG A 270 -4.49 -10.17 6.70
CA ARG A 270 -4.57 -11.41 7.49
C ARG A 270 -3.18 -11.85 7.93
N LEU A 271 -2.95 -11.93 9.24
CA LEU A 271 -1.74 -12.54 9.81
C LEU A 271 -2.01 -14.02 10.05
N HIS A 272 -1.42 -14.88 9.23
CA HIS A 272 -1.54 -16.32 9.39
C HIS A 272 -0.52 -16.80 10.42
N VAL A 273 -0.93 -17.68 11.34
CA VAL A 273 -0.12 -18.26 12.42
C VAL A 273 -0.26 -19.78 12.37
N THR A 274 0.85 -20.50 12.28
CA THR A 274 0.86 -21.96 12.12
C THR A 274 1.73 -22.68 13.14
N GLY A 275 1.23 -23.82 13.63
CA GLY A 275 1.90 -24.73 14.54
C GLY A 275 2.35 -24.08 15.84
N GLY A 276 3.51 -24.53 16.32
CA GLY A 276 4.14 -24.10 17.56
C GLY A 276 4.15 -25.17 18.64
N ALA A 277 4.60 -24.79 19.83
CA ALA A 277 4.68 -25.63 21.01
C ALA A 277 4.02 -24.98 22.24
N LEU A 278 3.38 -25.82 23.04
CA LEU A 278 2.80 -25.54 24.35
C LEU A 278 3.83 -25.81 25.47
N ARG A 279 3.41 -25.59 26.73
CA ARG A 279 4.24 -25.84 27.92
C ARG A 279 4.73 -27.29 27.93
N GLY A 280 6.03 -27.47 28.18
CA GLY A 280 6.69 -28.78 28.14
C GLY A 280 7.06 -29.28 26.74
N GLY A 281 6.92 -28.46 25.70
CA GLY A 281 7.39 -28.80 24.35
C GLY A 281 6.43 -29.66 23.51
N ARG A 282 5.23 -29.99 24.03
CA ARG A 282 4.16 -30.59 23.21
C ARG A 282 3.82 -29.65 22.06
N VAL A 283 3.80 -30.20 20.85
CA VAL A 283 3.40 -29.48 19.64
C VAL A 283 1.92 -29.12 19.71
N VAL A 284 1.52 -27.96 19.19
CA VAL A 284 0.10 -27.59 19.07
C VAL A 284 -0.57 -28.49 18.04
N ASP A 285 -1.69 -29.09 18.40
CA ASP A 285 -2.51 -29.97 17.57
C ASP A 285 -3.98 -29.50 17.50
N GLY A 286 -4.78 -30.25 16.73
CA GLY A 286 -6.18 -29.92 16.45
C GLY A 286 -6.33 -28.58 15.73
N GLU A 287 -7.52 -27.99 15.87
CA GLU A 287 -7.93 -26.71 15.26
C GLU A 287 -6.94 -25.58 15.60
N ALA A 288 -6.44 -25.59 16.84
CA ALA A 288 -5.47 -24.62 17.32
C ALA A 288 -4.13 -24.65 16.57
N ALA A 289 -3.82 -25.67 15.77
CA ALA A 289 -2.60 -25.72 14.96
C ALA A 289 -2.58 -24.66 13.84
N VAL A 290 -3.72 -24.06 13.48
CA VAL A 290 -3.80 -22.95 12.52
C VAL A 290 -4.71 -21.86 13.06
N ALA A 291 -4.19 -20.64 13.13
CA ALA A 291 -4.96 -19.46 13.49
C ALA A 291 -4.65 -18.31 12.53
N VAL A 292 -5.60 -17.39 12.36
CA VAL A 292 -5.45 -16.21 11.49
C VAL A 292 -6.03 -15.00 12.22
N LEU A 293 -5.21 -13.98 12.49
CA LEU A 293 -5.71 -12.68 12.93
C LEU A 293 -6.07 -11.87 11.69
N ASP A 294 -7.35 -11.62 11.47
CA ASP A 294 -7.77 -10.63 10.49
C ASP A 294 -7.74 -9.24 11.12
N THR A 295 -6.72 -8.47 10.76
CA THR A 295 -6.46 -7.13 11.31
C THR A 295 -7.40 -6.05 10.74
N ALA A 296 -8.23 -6.35 9.74
CA ALA A 296 -9.25 -5.42 9.24
C ALA A 296 -10.52 -5.43 10.12
N VAL A 297 -10.88 -6.59 10.66
CA VAL A 297 -12.05 -6.78 11.55
C VAL A 297 -11.67 -6.97 13.02
N GLY A 298 -10.40 -7.18 13.32
CA GLY A 298 -9.87 -7.30 14.68
C GLY A 298 -10.22 -8.62 15.39
N VAL A 299 -10.35 -9.72 14.64
CA VAL A 299 -10.72 -11.04 15.20
C VAL A 299 -9.75 -12.15 14.82
N TRP A 300 -9.61 -13.11 15.72
CA TRP A 300 -8.89 -14.36 15.48
C TRP A 300 -9.82 -15.43 14.92
N LEU A 301 -9.31 -16.15 13.92
CA LEU A 301 -10.04 -17.13 13.12
C LEU A 301 -9.29 -18.46 13.08
N ASP A 302 -10.01 -19.57 13.11
CA ASP A 302 -9.49 -20.94 12.94
C ASP A 302 -10.18 -21.63 11.74
N ARG A 303 -10.16 -22.97 11.66
CA ARG A 303 -10.81 -23.75 10.58
C ARG A 303 -12.34 -23.64 10.60
N HIS A 304 -12.95 -23.37 11.74
CA HIS A 304 -14.40 -23.40 11.97
C HIS A 304 -15.01 -21.99 12.04
N GLY A 305 -14.19 -20.96 12.15
CA GLY A 305 -14.60 -19.56 12.03
C GLY A 305 -13.96 -18.73 13.11
N LEU A 306 -14.78 -18.05 13.93
CA LEU A 306 -14.30 -17.24 15.04
C LEU A 306 -13.74 -18.12 16.17
N VAL A 307 -12.51 -17.84 16.62
CA VAL A 307 -11.91 -18.50 17.79
C VAL A 307 -12.75 -18.17 19.03
N THR A 308 -13.64 -19.09 19.42
CA THR A 308 -14.40 -19.01 20.67
C THR A 308 -13.81 -19.97 21.69
N SER A 309 -13.76 -19.57 22.96
CA SER A 309 -12.93 -20.22 23.98
C SER A 309 -13.41 -21.60 24.46
N SER A 310 -14.34 -22.25 23.76
CA SER A 310 -14.80 -23.62 24.03
C SER A 310 -15.63 -24.21 22.89
N HIS A 311 -15.02 -24.95 21.98
CA HIS A 311 -15.72 -26.00 21.25
C HIS A 311 -15.69 -27.28 22.10
N SER A 312 -16.87 -27.75 22.50
CA SER A 312 -17.01 -29.02 23.23
C SER A 312 -16.93 -30.18 22.23
N ASN A 313 -15.89 -31.02 22.35
CA ASN A 313 -15.66 -32.18 21.51
C ASN A 313 -16.97 -32.95 21.21
N ASN A 314 -17.35 -32.99 19.94
CA ASN A 314 -18.23 -34.00 19.37
C ASN A 314 -17.80 -34.23 17.92
N GLU A 315 -17.50 -35.49 17.59
CA GLU A 315 -17.15 -36.00 16.26
C GLU A 315 -15.83 -35.45 15.64
N GLU A 316 -14.70 -35.94 16.16
CA GLU A 316 -13.38 -35.84 15.52
C GLU A 316 -13.38 -36.57 14.16
N THR A 317 -13.67 -35.83 13.10
CA THR A 317 -13.21 -36.20 11.75
C THR A 317 -11.80 -35.65 11.59
N GLU A 318 -10.78 -36.53 11.59
CA GLU A 318 -9.37 -36.11 11.46
C GLU A 318 -9.14 -35.34 10.16
N ASP A 319 -8.96 -34.01 10.27
CA ASP A 319 -8.57 -33.16 9.16
C ASP A 319 -7.07 -33.34 8.84
N PRO A 320 -6.70 -33.90 7.67
CA PRO A 320 -5.31 -34.14 7.32
C PRO A 320 -4.47 -32.85 7.29
N SER A 321 -5.07 -31.69 6.99
CA SER A 321 -4.40 -30.39 6.97
C SER A 321 -3.94 -29.95 8.37
N LEU A 322 -4.76 -30.17 9.40
CA LEU A 322 -4.37 -29.86 10.78
C LEU A 322 -3.25 -30.80 11.25
N ASN A 323 -3.30 -32.07 10.85
CA ASN A 323 -2.21 -33.02 11.09
C ASN A 323 -0.90 -32.58 10.42
N LEU A 324 -0.92 -31.97 9.23
CA LEU A 324 0.28 -31.36 8.62
C LEU A 324 0.84 -30.21 9.48
N MET A 325 -0.02 -29.37 10.04
CA MET A 325 0.34 -28.20 10.86
C MET A 325 0.74 -28.53 12.30
N ARG A 326 0.62 -29.80 12.73
CA ARG A 326 1.22 -30.34 13.95
C ARG A 326 2.76 -30.39 13.84
N ARG A 327 3.39 -29.21 13.91
CA ARG A 327 4.85 -28.99 13.88
C ARG A 327 5.25 -27.73 14.65
N CYS A 328 6.52 -27.61 14.99
CA CYS A 328 7.12 -26.36 15.48
C CYS A 328 8.48 -26.11 14.82
N ARG A 329 9.03 -24.89 14.94
CA ARG A 329 10.32 -24.46 14.38
C ARG A 329 10.43 -24.62 12.85
N HIS A 330 9.31 -24.70 12.15
CA HIS A 330 9.22 -24.50 10.71
C HIS A 330 9.38 -23.02 10.36
N ALA A 331 9.66 -22.73 9.11
CA ALA A 331 9.60 -21.38 8.58
C ALA A 331 8.39 -21.22 7.65
N MET A 332 7.84 -20.01 7.56
CA MET A 332 6.72 -19.68 6.68
C MET A 332 6.99 -18.36 5.95
N SER A 333 6.55 -18.26 4.71
CA SER A 333 6.62 -17.04 3.90
C SER A 333 5.41 -16.94 2.96
N SER A 334 5.11 -15.75 2.46
CA SER A 334 4.00 -15.52 1.53
C SER A 334 4.48 -14.91 0.21
N VAL A 335 3.82 -15.27 -0.89
CA VAL A 335 3.94 -14.60 -2.20
C VAL A 335 2.56 -14.54 -2.84
N GLY A 336 2.07 -13.32 -3.08
CA GLY A 336 0.69 -13.09 -3.50
C GLY A 336 -0.30 -13.59 -2.44
N SER A 337 -1.31 -14.36 -2.86
CA SER A 337 -2.27 -15.04 -1.98
C SER A 337 -1.75 -16.34 -1.35
N ARG A 338 -0.55 -16.82 -1.71
CA ARG A 338 -0.05 -18.14 -1.33
C ARG A 338 0.88 -18.09 -0.13
N LEU A 339 0.66 -19.02 0.79
CA LEU A 339 1.44 -19.28 1.99
C LEU A 339 2.29 -20.53 1.76
N TYR A 340 3.57 -20.46 2.09
CA TYR A 340 4.53 -21.55 1.92
C TYR A 340 5.17 -21.87 3.27
N VAL A 341 5.13 -23.15 3.68
CA VAL A 341 5.71 -23.65 4.94
C VAL A 341 6.74 -24.72 4.65
N TYR A 342 7.97 -24.57 5.15
CA TYR A 342 9.03 -25.57 4.99
C TYR A 342 9.44 -26.21 6.32
N GLY A 343 9.57 -27.55 6.31
CA GLY A 343 10.22 -28.34 7.35
C GLY A 343 9.68 -28.12 8.76
N GLY A 344 10.58 -28.09 9.75
CA GLY A 344 10.25 -28.00 11.17
C GLY A 344 10.48 -29.30 11.93
N LEU A 345 9.77 -29.46 13.05
CA LEU A 345 9.93 -30.54 14.00
C LEU A 345 8.56 -31.06 14.49
N ARG A 346 8.37 -32.38 14.47
CA ARG A 346 7.20 -33.07 15.05
C ARG A 346 7.68 -34.15 16.02
N GLY A 347 7.54 -33.90 17.32
CA GLY A 347 8.20 -34.72 18.34
C GLY A 347 9.72 -34.60 18.18
N ASP A 348 10.41 -35.73 17.98
CA ASP A 348 11.84 -35.78 17.70
C ASP A 348 12.17 -35.94 16.20
N VAL A 349 11.15 -35.91 15.32
CA VAL A 349 11.31 -36.08 13.86
C VAL A 349 11.47 -34.73 13.17
N LEU A 350 12.63 -34.50 12.56
CA LEU A 350 12.85 -33.39 11.64
C LEU A 350 12.01 -33.59 10.37
N LEU A 351 11.35 -32.52 9.95
CA LEU A 351 10.53 -32.49 8.75
C LEU A 351 11.30 -31.80 7.61
N GLY A 352 11.16 -32.32 6.40
CA GLY A 352 11.70 -31.75 5.15
C GLY A 352 10.64 -31.64 4.06
N ASP A 353 9.36 -31.80 4.43
CA ASP A 353 8.24 -31.55 3.56
C ASP A 353 8.07 -30.05 3.32
N PHE A 354 7.52 -29.74 2.15
CA PHE A 354 7.17 -28.38 1.76
C PHE A 354 5.68 -28.32 1.51
N LEU A 355 5.02 -27.35 2.11
CA LEU A 355 3.57 -27.23 2.14
C LEU A 355 3.14 -25.89 1.57
N VAL A 356 1.97 -25.88 0.94
CA VAL A 356 1.33 -24.68 0.41
C VAL A 356 -0.10 -24.57 0.94
N ALA A 357 -0.54 -23.34 1.18
CA ALA A 357 -1.94 -22.99 1.36
C ALA A 357 -2.26 -21.75 0.50
N GLU A 358 -3.51 -21.63 0.08
CA GLU A 358 -3.98 -20.47 -0.70
C GLU A 358 -5.01 -19.69 0.13
N ASN A 359 -4.76 -18.39 0.32
CA ASN A 359 -5.65 -17.48 1.03
C ASN A 359 -6.61 -16.82 0.03
N THR A 360 -7.41 -17.64 -0.65
CA THR A 360 -8.52 -17.20 -1.51
C THR A 360 -9.86 -17.35 -0.80
N PRO A 361 -10.82 -16.43 -1.02
CA PRO A 361 -12.21 -16.72 -0.70
C PRO A 361 -12.71 -17.81 -1.66
N PHE A 362 -13.32 -18.87 -1.13
CA PHE A 362 -13.86 -19.98 -1.93
C PHE A 362 -14.98 -19.48 -2.87
N HIS A 363 -14.72 -19.47 -4.17
CA HIS A 363 -15.79 -19.55 -5.18
C HIS A 363 -16.11 -21.03 -5.41
N SER A 364 -17.40 -21.39 -5.31
CA SER A 364 -17.88 -22.71 -5.65
C SER A 364 -18.13 -22.82 -7.16
N ASP A 365 -17.06 -23.04 -7.93
CA ASP A 365 -17.18 -23.31 -9.37
C ASP A 365 -17.73 -24.71 -9.61
N ALA A 366 -19.06 -24.81 -9.54
CA ALA A 366 -19.82 -25.94 -10.06
C ALA A 366 -19.85 -25.89 -11.61
N ASN A 367 -18.68 -25.93 -12.25
CA ASN A 367 -18.49 -26.27 -13.67
C ASN A 367 -17.00 -26.44 -14.03
N ASN A 368 -16.35 -27.49 -13.50
CA ASN A 368 -15.20 -28.09 -14.18
C ASN A 368 -15.11 -29.60 -13.90
N PRO A 369 -15.37 -30.49 -14.88
CA PRO A 369 -15.29 -31.94 -14.68
C PRO A 369 -13.83 -32.40 -14.77
N GLY A 370 -13.08 -32.28 -13.67
CA GLY A 370 -11.64 -32.53 -13.74
C GLY A 370 -10.90 -32.56 -12.40
N LEU A 371 -11.38 -33.35 -11.42
CA LEU A 371 -10.59 -33.87 -10.30
C LEU A 371 -11.37 -34.99 -9.57
N THR A 372 -11.50 -36.15 -10.23
CA THR A 372 -12.14 -37.33 -9.63
C THR A 372 -11.25 -37.96 -8.57
N SER A 373 -11.75 -38.03 -7.34
CA SER A 373 -11.18 -38.82 -6.25
C SER A 373 -11.25 -40.32 -6.58
N GLU A 374 -10.13 -40.94 -6.94
CA GLU A 374 -10.04 -42.40 -6.94
C GLU A 374 -9.84 -42.93 -5.50
N ARG A 375 -10.94 -43.42 -4.92
CA ARG A 375 -10.89 -44.30 -3.74
C ARG A 375 -10.37 -45.69 -4.13
N GLY A 376 -9.06 -45.89 -4.06
CA GLY A 376 -8.44 -47.22 -4.17
C GLY A 376 -8.38 -47.95 -2.83
N ASN A 377 -9.17 -49.01 -2.65
CA ASN A 377 -9.12 -49.85 -1.44
C ASN A 377 -7.83 -50.70 -1.37
N ILE A 378 -7.29 -50.81 -0.16
CA ILE A 378 -6.09 -51.58 0.17
C ILE A 378 -6.38 -53.10 0.28
N THR A 379 -5.74 -53.93 -0.56
CA THR A 379 -4.92 -55.17 -0.28
C THR A 379 -5.12 -56.33 -1.30
N PRO A 380 -4.18 -57.31 -1.44
CA PRO A 380 -2.73 -57.17 -1.63
C PRO A 380 -2.11 -58.17 -2.68
N ARG A 381 -0.89 -57.86 -3.17
CA ARG A 381 0.14 -58.80 -3.74
C ARG A 381 -0.23 -59.84 -4.83
N ALA A 382 0.42 -59.73 -5.99
CA ALA A 382 1.27 -60.80 -6.55
C ALA A 382 2.24 -60.26 -7.64
N ASN A 383 3.31 -61.00 -7.92
CA ASN A 383 4.45 -60.60 -8.78
C ASN A 383 4.22 -60.83 -10.30
N ASN A 384 5.13 -60.22 -11.08
CA ASN A 384 5.83 -60.75 -12.27
C ASN A 384 5.42 -60.35 -13.71
N LEU A 385 6.44 -59.82 -14.40
CA LEU A 385 6.86 -60.03 -15.80
C LEU A 385 6.12 -59.34 -16.97
N CYS A 386 6.89 -58.54 -17.72
CA CYS A 386 6.72 -58.20 -19.14
C CYS A 386 7.14 -59.41 -20.03
N PRO A 387 7.12 -59.35 -21.38
CA PRO A 387 6.70 -58.27 -22.31
C PRO A 387 5.77 -58.75 -23.48
N PHE A 388 5.43 -57.85 -24.42
CA PHE A 388 5.53 -58.01 -25.90
C PHE A 388 4.54 -57.10 -26.68
N ASP A 389 5.11 -56.28 -27.57
CA ASP A 389 4.50 -55.67 -28.78
C ASP A 389 4.56 -56.66 -29.97
N PRO A 390 4.04 -56.36 -31.19
CA PRO A 390 2.97 -55.43 -31.62
C PRO A 390 1.96 -56.15 -32.56
N ILE A 391 1.06 -55.43 -33.26
CA ILE A 391 0.86 -55.49 -34.74
C ILE A 391 -0.26 -54.53 -35.22
N SER A 392 -0.11 -54.06 -36.46
CA SER A 392 -0.94 -53.12 -37.23
C SER A 392 -2.36 -53.60 -37.57
N HIS A 393 -3.25 -52.66 -37.94
CA HIS A 393 -3.74 -52.64 -39.33
C HIS A 393 -4.18 -51.24 -39.79
N ASP A 394 -3.91 -51.00 -41.08
CA ASP A 394 -4.24 -49.80 -41.86
C ASP A 394 -5.47 -50.10 -42.74
N ASP A 395 -6.28 -49.08 -43.02
CA ASP A 395 -7.08 -48.90 -44.24
C ASP A 395 -7.94 -47.62 -44.14
N GLY A 396 -7.92 -46.80 -45.18
CA GLY A 396 -8.75 -45.59 -45.28
C GLY A 396 -9.37 -45.45 -46.66
N SER A 397 -10.31 -44.51 -46.82
CA SER A 397 -10.77 -44.06 -48.14
C SER A 397 -11.37 -42.64 -48.12
N GLU A 398 -10.77 -41.79 -48.97
CA GLU A 398 -11.35 -40.72 -49.81
C GLU A 398 -12.57 -39.92 -49.28
N SER A 399 -12.48 -38.62 -48.94
CA SER A 399 -12.03 -37.41 -49.67
C SER A 399 -13.08 -36.76 -50.60
N SER A 400 -13.33 -35.47 -50.38
CA SER A 400 -13.79 -34.54 -51.42
C SER A 400 -13.19 -33.13 -51.19
N LEU A 401 -12.66 -32.53 -52.28
CA LEU A 401 -12.14 -31.16 -52.39
C LEU A 401 -13.27 -30.11 -52.12
N SER A 402 -13.04 -28.83 -51.81
CA SER A 402 -12.20 -27.81 -52.49
C SER A 402 -12.15 -26.47 -51.67
N THR A 403 -11.39 -25.39 -51.94
CA THR A 403 -10.08 -25.11 -52.62
C THR A 403 -9.64 -23.64 -52.36
N HIS A 404 -8.37 -23.40 -51.99
CA HIS A 404 -7.61 -22.12 -52.11
C HIS A 404 -8.09 -20.90 -51.26
N ILE A 405 -7.30 -19.86 -50.92
CA ILE A 405 -6.14 -19.16 -51.55
C ILE A 405 -5.16 -18.70 -50.43
N SER A 406 -3.89 -19.16 -50.43
CA SER A 406 -2.62 -18.47 -50.79
C SER A 406 -1.99 -17.47 -49.80
N VAL A 407 -0.67 -17.57 -49.70
CA VAL A 407 0.27 -16.79 -48.86
C VAL A 407 0.83 -15.60 -49.66
N ASP A 408 1.00 -14.42 -49.05
CA ASP A 408 2.30 -13.70 -49.07
C ASP A 408 2.37 -12.40 -48.22
N LYS A 409 3.59 -12.14 -47.71
CA LYS A 409 4.18 -10.86 -47.25
C LYS A 409 3.51 -10.08 -46.09
N ASP A 410 4.19 -10.13 -44.93
CA ASP A 410 4.96 -8.96 -44.47
C ASP A 410 6.04 -9.37 -43.43
N SER A 411 7.29 -8.98 -43.67
CA SER A 411 8.44 -9.36 -42.81
C SER A 411 9.59 -8.34 -42.86
N THR A 412 9.26 -7.05 -42.81
CA THR A 412 10.23 -5.94 -42.93
C THR A 412 10.15 -4.87 -41.83
N GLN A 413 9.50 -5.15 -40.69
CA GLN A 413 9.31 -4.15 -39.62
C GLN A 413 10.05 -4.43 -38.29
N THR A 414 10.70 -5.59 -38.13
CA THR A 414 11.41 -5.96 -36.89
C THR A 414 12.94 -5.81 -36.94
N GLN A 415 13.52 -5.49 -38.10
CA GLN A 415 14.98 -5.31 -38.24
C GLN A 415 15.44 -3.86 -37.95
N ALA A 416 14.60 -2.86 -38.25
CA ALA A 416 14.97 -1.44 -38.11
C ALA A 416 15.13 -0.97 -36.66
N GLU A 417 14.42 -1.60 -35.71
CA GLU A 417 14.52 -1.26 -34.28
C GLU A 417 15.79 -1.84 -33.62
N ALA A 418 16.29 -2.98 -34.12
CA ALA A 418 17.49 -3.64 -33.60
C ALA A 418 18.77 -2.85 -33.91
N ASP A 419 18.89 -2.32 -35.13
CA ASP A 419 20.11 -1.63 -35.59
C ASP A 419 20.27 -0.24 -34.93
N SER A 420 19.16 0.44 -34.63
CA SER A 420 19.14 1.72 -33.89
C SER A 420 19.63 1.57 -32.44
N ALA A 421 19.24 0.49 -31.77
CA ALA A 421 19.70 0.16 -30.42
C ALA A 421 21.21 -0.13 -30.39
N TYR A 422 21.74 -0.80 -31.42
CA TYR A 422 23.16 -1.14 -31.51
C TYR A 422 24.04 0.09 -31.80
N ALA A 423 23.61 1.00 -32.68
CA ALA A 423 24.30 2.26 -32.95
C ALA A 423 24.36 3.17 -31.70
N THR A 424 23.26 3.24 -30.94
CA THR A 424 23.19 4.00 -29.68
C THR A 424 24.14 3.43 -28.61
N TRP A 425 24.32 2.11 -28.57
CA TRP A 425 25.23 1.44 -27.64
C TRP A 425 26.71 1.67 -27.98
N GLN A 426 27.08 1.69 -29.26
CA GLN A 426 28.46 2.03 -29.67
C GLN A 426 28.82 3.49 -29.35
N ALA A 427 27.88 4.44 -29.53
CA ALA A 427 28.09 5.83 -29.13
C ALA A 427 28.35 5.99 -27.62
N ALA A 428 27.72 5.16 -26.78
CA ALA A 428 27.91 5.18 -25.32
C ALA A 428 29.30 4.64 -24.87
N GLN A 429 29.96 3.78 -25.66
CA GLN A 429 31.30 3.27 -25.31
C GLN A 429 32.43 4.27 -25.61
N ALA A 430 32.22 5.24 -26.49
CA ALA A 430 33.25 6.21 -26.88
C ALA A 430 33.64 7.21 -25.78
N HIS A 431 32.88 7.29 -24.68
CA HIS A 431 33.12 8.24 -23.57
C HIS A 431 33.77 7.63 -22.32
N ILE A 432 34.18 6.36 -22.32
CA ILE A 432 34.82 5.70 -21.16
C ILE A 432 36.15 5.03 -21.56
N ALA A 433 37.14 5.84 -21.94
CA ALA A 433 38.50 5.35 -22.24
C ALA A 433 39.59 6.42 -22.04
N ASN A 434 39.92 6.79 -20.80
CA ASN A 434 41.29 6.99 -20.31
C ASN A 434 41.33 7.53 -18.85
N PRO A 435 41.93 6.78 -17.90
CA PRO A 435 42.33 7.31 -16.60
C PRO A 435 43.86 7.41 -16.51
N ASN A 436 44.42 8.64 -16.47
CA ASN A 436 45.65 8.99 -15.75
C ASN A 436 46.00 10.49 -15.90
N GLU A 437 46.81 11.00 -14.97
CA GLU A 437 47.21 12.40 -14.76
C GLU A 437 46.09 13.33 -14.21
N MET A 438 46.28 14.18 -13.18
CA MET A 438 47.51 14.66 -12.52
C MET A 438 47.47 14.61 -10.99
N MET A 439 48.65 14.65 -10.37
CA MET A 439 48.89 14.77 -8.92
C MET A 439 49.16 16.23 -8.49
N ILE A 440 48.72 16.57 -7.26
CA ILE A 440 49.37 17.46 -6.27
C ILE A 440 49.83 18.89 -6.72
N SER A 441 49.26 19.92 -6.07
CA SER A 441 50.08 20.88 -5.28
C SER A 441 49.24 21.76 -4.33
N ASN A 442 49.70 21.90 -3.08
CA ASN A 442 49.19 22.85 -2.10
C ASN A 442 49.77 24.26 -2.34
N VAL A 443 49.02 25.33 -2.02
CA VAL A 443 49.56 26.54 -1.34
C VAL A 443 48.51 27.12 -0.38
N ASN A 444 48.95 27.54 0.81
CA ASN A 444 48.16 28.20 1.86
C ASN A 444 47.73 29.63 1.51
N SER A 445 46.59 30.07 2.07
CA SER A 445 46.52 31.36 2.74
C SER A 445 45.53 31.33 3.92
N GLN A 446 46.00 31.69 5.11
CA GLN A 446 45.17 31.91 6.29
C GLN A 446 44.77 33.39 6.38
N THR A 447 43.48 33.67 6.57
CA THR A 447 43.00 34.74 7.46
C THR A 447 41.63 34.33 8.00
N GLY A 448 41.49 34.29 9.32
CA GLY A 448 40.22 33.92 9.97
C GLY A 448 39.46 35.13 10.49
N VAL A 449 38.13 35.06 10.47
CA VAL A 449 37.24 35.78 11.39
C VAL A 449 36.10 34.84 11.76
N THR A 450 35.74 34.80 13.04
CA THR A 450 34.59 34.07 13.58
C THR A 450 33.27 34.68 13.11
N ASN A 451 32.31 33.86 12.70
CA ASN A 451 30.90 34.08 13.05
C ASN A 451 30.09 32.78 12.95
N THR A 452 29.11 32.66 13.85
CA THR A 452 28.14 31.57 13.94
C THR A 452 27.04 31.75 12.91
N GLU A 453 26.75 30.73 12.10
CA GLU A 453 25.39 30.49 11.62
C GLU A 453 25.20 29.01 11.24
N SER A 454 24.05 28.45 11.65
CA SER A 454 23.69 27.05 11.40
C SER A 454 23.18 26.89 9.97
N GLY A 455 24.06 26.45 9.07
CA GLY A 455 23.67 26.09 7.70
C GLY A 455 22.74 24.88 7.67
N ALA A 456 21.44 25.12 7.52
CA ALA A 456 20.51 24.07 7.12
C ALA A 456 20.79 23.72 5.64
N GLU A 457 21.24 22.49 5.37
CA GLU A 457 21.43 22.00 4.00
C GLU A 457 20.11 22.13 3.22
N SER A 458 20.13 22.90 2.13
CA SER A 458 18.97 23.13 1.30
C SER A 458 18.62 21.87 0.53
N ARG A 459 17.59 21.14 0.97
CA ARG A 459 17.08 19.97 0.26
C ARG A 459 16.52 20.40 -1.11
N GLU A 460 16.94 19.70 -2.15
CA GLU A 460 16.45 19.86 -3.52
C GLU A 460 15.32 18.87 -3.80
N VAL A 461 14.27 19.33 -4.48
CA VAL A 461 13.20 18.51 -5.05
C VAL A 461 13.77 17.70 -6.21
N GLN A 462 13.62 16.39 -6.16
CA GLN A 462 14.15 15.48 -7.19
C GLN A 462 13.02 14.67 -7.82
N LEU A 463 12.98 14.65 -9.15
CA LEU A 463 12.03 13.82 -9.89
C LEU A 463 12.58 12.42 -10.07
N HIS A 464 11.82 11.40 -9.69
CA HIS A 464 12.22 10.02 -9.93
C HIS A 464 12.28 9.72 -11.44
N PRO A 465 13.31 9.03 -11.96
CA PRO A 465 13.50 8.82 -13.40
C PRO A 465 12.56 7.77 -14.03
N ARG A 466 11.67 7.17 -13.25
CA ARG A 466 10.70 6.16 -13.71
C ARG A 466 9.34 6.35 -13.04
N ALA A 467 8.26 6.33 -13.82
CA ALA A 467 6.91 6.13 -13.31
C ALA A 467 6.68 4.64 -12.95
N VAL A 468 5.72 4.35 -12.08
CA VAL A 468 5.35 2.97 -11.71
C VAL A 468 3.99 2.62 -12.30
N VAL A 469 4.02 1.76 -13.32
CA VAL A 469 2.86 1.25 -14.09
C VAL A 469 2.50 -0.16 -13.61
N ILE A 470 1.19 -0.46 -13.51
CA ILE A 470 0.66 -1.83 -13.38
C ILE A 470 -0.53 -1.99 -14.33
N ALA A 471 -0.57 -3.09 -15.09
CA ALA A 471 -1.73 -3.53 -15.87
C ALA A 471 -2.49 -4.62 -15.10
N LYS A 472 -3.82 -4.64 -15.17
CA LYS A 472 -4.69 -5.51 -14.34
C LYS A 472 -5.66 -6.31 -15.22
N GLU A 473 -5.68 -7.62 -15.06
CA GLU A 473 -6.69 -8.52 -15.64
C GLU A 473 -7.74 -8.92 -14.59
N ALA A 474 -9.01 -8.89 -15.02
CA ALA A 474 -10.24 -9.54 -14.51
C ALA A 474 -10.63 -9.53 -13.00
N ILE A 475 -11.95 -9.55 -12.77
CA ILE A 475 -12.63 -9.32 -11.49
C ILE A 475 -13.42 -10.58 -11.07
N GLY A 476 -13.57 -10.82 -9.76
CA GLY A 476 -14.48 -11.80 -9.17
C GLY A 476 -14.98 -11.34 -7.80
N ASN A 477 -16.26 -11.57 -7.49
CA ASN A 477 -16.96 -10.88 -6.40
C ASN A 477 -17.98 -11.80 -5.72
N LEU A 478 -18.03 -11.85 -4.39
CA LEU A 478 -19.26 -12.09 -3.63
C LEU A 478 -19.08 -11.74 -2.15
N GLY A 479 -19.88 -10.77 -1.71
CA GLY A 479 -19.87 -10.23 -0.36
C GLY A 479 -21.12 -10.59 0.45
N GLY A 480 -21.47 -9.69 1.37
CA GLY A 480 -22.14 -10.09 2.60
C GLY A 480 -21.05 -10.57 3.56
N LEU A 481 -21.09 -10.22 4.84
CA LEU A 481 -22.25 -10.26 5.72
C LEU A 481 -21.76 -9.59 7.06
N VAL A 482 -22.55 -8.91 7.91
CA VAL A 482 -22.10 -8.00 9.01
C VAL A 482 -22.76 -8.23 10.39
N ARG A 483 -21.98 -8.12 11.49
CA ARG A 483 -22.48 -8.11 12.88
C ARG A 483 -21.48 -7.45 13.84
N GLN A 484 -21.76 -6.18 14.08
CA GLN A 484 -21.61 -5.45 15.35
C GLN A 484 -21.99 -6.31 16.59
N LEU A 485 -21.65 -6.00 17.85
CA LEU A 485 -21.01 -4.84 18.53
C LEU A 485 -20.42 -5.37 19.88
N SER A 486 -19.76 -4.63 20.78
CA SER A 486 -20.30 -3.47 21.50
C SER A 486 -19.27 -2.46 21.99
N LEU A 487 -19.77 -1.24 22.23
CA LEU A 487 -19.02 -0.06 22.71
C LEU A 487 -19.55 0.39 24.09
N ASP A 488 -20.28 -0.49 24.78
CA ASP A 488 -21.17 -0.16 25.90
C ASP A 488 -20.46 -0.03 27.25
N HIS A 489 -19.15 -0.28 27.33
CA HIS A 489 -18.43 -0.28 28.61
C HIS A 489 -18.00 1.11 29.10
N PHE A 490 -17.89 2.11 28.22
CA PHE A 490 -17.38 3.45 28.58
C PHE A 490 -18.46 4.48 28.96
N GLU A 491 -19.75 4.24 28.65
CA GLU A 491 -20.83 5.16 29.06
C GLU A 491 -21.18 5.10 30.56
N ASN A 492 -20.64 4.11 31.30
CA ASN A 492 -20.95 3.93 32.72
C ASN A 492 -20.02 4.71 33.68
N GLU A 493 -18.82 5.13 33.24
CA GLU A 493 -17.90 5.90 34.10
C GLU A 493 -18.20 7.40 34.09
N SER A 494 -18.72 7.94 32.98
CA SER A 494 -19.11 9.35 32.86
C SER A 494 -20.33 9.74 33.70
N ARG A 495 -21.04 8.78 34.31
CA ARG A 495 -22.17 9.03 35.23
C ARG A 495 -21.78 9.25 36.69
N ARG A 496 -20.48 9.29 37.04
CA ARG A 496 -19.99 9.40 38.43
C ARG A 496 -19.22 10.67 38.78
N MET A 497 -19.54 11.81 38.18
CA MET A 497 -19.12 13.12 38.70
C MET A 497 -20.27 14.13 38.72
N MET A 498 -20.80 14.41 39.90
CA MET A 498 -21.80 15.46 40.16
C MET A 498 -21.15 16.61 40.91
N PRO A 499 -21.15 17.84 40.38
CA PRO A 499 -21.02 19.06 41.17
C PRO A 499 -22.40 19.61 41.57
N PHE A 500 -22.47 20.27 42.72
CA PHE A 500 -23.70 20.89 43.25
C PHE A 500 -24.10 22.18 42.51
N GLN A 501 -25.39 22.53 42.67
CA GLN A 501 -26.10 23.77 42.28
C GLN A 501 -25.23 25.07 42.32
N ASN A 502 -25.43 26.07 41.44
CA ASN A 502 -26.64 26.89 41.44
C ASN A 502 -26.88 27.78 40.18
N ASP A 503 -28.15 28.14 40.04
CA ASP A 503 -28.89 29.09 39.17
C ASP A 503 -28.18 30.29 38.48
N MET A 504 -28.48 30.53 37.17
CA MET A 504 -29.11 31.77 36.66
C MET A 504 -29.23 31.84 35.10
N SER A 505 -30.29 32.48 34.64
CA SER A 505 -30.81 32.54 33.25
C SER A 505 -29.92 33.09 32.12
N ALA A 506 -29.97 32.46 30.93
CA ALA A 506 -29.75 33.10 29.62
C ALA A 506 -30.42 32.33 28.45
N LYS A 507 -30.87 33.08 27.44
CA LYS A 507 -31.81 32.68 26.36
C LYS A 507 -31.42 31.43 25.55
N ARG A 508 -32.43 30.58 25.29
CA ARG A 508 -32.35 29.29 24.59
C ARG A 508 -32.35 29.45 23.06
N PHE A 509 -31.19 29.49 22.41
CA PHE A 509 -31.09 29.16 20.98
C PHE A 509 -31.20 27.65 20.80
N MET A 510 -32.11 27.18 19.95
CA MET A 510 -32.19 25.76 19.60
C MET A 510 -31.10 25.39 18.59
N ARG A 511 -29.90 25.11 19.12
CA ARG A 511 -28.87 24.39 18.38
C ARG A 511 -29.24 22.91 18.36
N GLN A 512 -29.89 22.44 17.29
CA GLN A 512 -29.92 21.00 17.02
C GLN A 512 -28.47 20.52 16.90
N LYS A 513 -28.16 19.42 17.58
CA LYS A 513 -26.85 18.79 17.49
C LYS A 513 -26.86 17.91 16.25
N SER A 514 -25.81 18.03 15.43
CA SER A 514 -25.53 17.12 14.33
C SER A 514 -25.63 15.65 14.78
N PRO A 515 -26.18 14.75 13.95
CA PRO A 515 -26.22 13.32 14.26
C PRO A 515 -24.81 12.75 14.43
N GLN A 516 -24.52 12.18 15.61
CA GLN A 516 -23.22 11.59 15.89
C GLN A 516 -22.87 10.48 14.88
N GLY A 517 -21.94 10.74 13.97
CA GLY A 517 -21.35 9.74 13.08
C GLY A 517 -21.76 9.80 11.61
N LEU A 518 -22.29 10.90 11.10
CA LEU A 518 -22.60 11.05 9.67
C LEU A 518 -21.37 10.79 8.76
N HIS A 519 -20.20 11.38 9.05
CA HIS A 519 -18.96 11.04 8.33
C HIS A 519 -18.64 9.54 8.36
N LYS A 520 -18.95 8.82 9.46
CA LYS A 520 -18.75 7.37 9.56
C LYS A 520 -19.72 6.60 8.66
N LYS A 521 -20.99 7.03 8.56
CA LYS A 521 -21.98 6.49 7.60
C LYS A 521 -21.46 6.62 6.17
N VAL A 522 -20.94 7.78 5.81
CA VAL A 522 -20.41 8.06 4.46
C VAL A 522 -19.16 7.23 4.18
N ILE A 523 -18.16 7.26 5.07
CA ILE A 523 -16.92 6.48 4.91
C ILE A 523 -17.22 4.97 4.82
N ALA A 524 -18.05 4.41 5.71
CA ALA A 524 -18.40 2.99 5.68
C ALA A 524 -19.22 2.59 4.43
N THR A 525 -19.96 3.52 3.85
CA THR A 525 -20.73 3.28 2.62
C THR A 525 -19.86 3.38 1.36
N LEU A 526 -19.00 4.40 1.27
CA LEU A 526 -18.30 4.79 0.05
C LEU A 526 -16.83 4.35 -0.03
N LEU A 527 -16.09 4.33 1.09
CA LEU A 527 -14.65 3.99 1.09
C LEU A 527 -14.44 2.48 0.97
N LYS A 528 -14.69 1.93 -0.22
CA LYS A 528 -14.58 0.50 -0.55
C LYS A 528 -13.69 0.29 -1.78
N PRO A 529 -12.37 0.51 -1.68
CA PRO A 529 -11.47 0.53 -2.85
C PRO A 529 -11.57 -0.69 -3.78
N ARG A 530 -11.84 -1.88 -3.22
CA ARG A 530 -11.99 -3.15 -3.96
C ARG A 530 -13.42 -3.51 -4.37
N ASN A 531 -14.40 -3.03 -3.60
CA ASN A 531 -15.75 -3.61 -3.53
C ASN A 531 -16.84 -2.54 -3.67
N TRP A 532 -16.52 -1.34 -4.16
CA TRP A 532 -17.54 -0.35 -4.48
C TRP A 532 -18.26 -0.75 -5.77
N ILE A 533 -19.59 -0.71 -5.72
CA ILE A 533 -20.49 -1.03 -6.82
C ILE A 533 -21.46 0.15 -6.92
N PRO A 534 -21.71 0.71 -8.11
CA PRO A 534 -22.68 1.80 -8.27
C PRO A 534 -24.11 1.32 -7.95
N PRO A 535 -24.98 2.18 -7.38
CA PRO A 535 -26.38 1.83 -7.14
C PRO A 535 -27.16 1.65 -8.44
N GLU A 536 -27.86 0.52 -8.60
CA GLU A 536 -28.70 0.22 -9.78
C GLU A 536 -29.82 1.26 -10.00
N ASP A 537 -30.43 1.74 -8.91
CA ASP A 537 -31.53 2.72 -8.96
C ASP A 537 -31.04 4.17 -9.16
N ARG A 538 -29.71 4.37 -9.23
CA ARG A 538 -29.02 5.67 -9.28
C ARG A 538 -29.48 6.67 -8.21
N ARG A 539 -30.13 6.26 -7.11
CA ARG A 539 -30.43 7.19 -6.01
C ARG A 539 -29.17 7.50 -5.24
N PHE A 540 -29.14 8.65 -4.58
CA PHE A 540 -28.10 8.96 -3.61
C PHE A 540 -28.54 8.51 -2.21
N PHE A 541 -27.61 7.96 -1.42
CA PHE A 541 -27.91 7.30 -0.14
C PHE A 541 -28.02 8.26 1.07
N LEU A 542 -27.69 9.54 0.87
CA LEU A 542 -27.96 10.62 1.80
C LEU A 542 -29.17 11.42 1.32
N ASP A 543 -30.02 11.85 2.24
CA ASP A 543 -31.03 12.86 1.94
C ASP A 543 -30.41 14.28 1.90
N ALA A 544 -31.21 15.28 1.48
CA ALA A 544 -30.74 16.66 1.41
C ALA A 544 -30.31 17.23 2.76
N TYR A 545 -30.95 16.82 3.87
CA TYR A 545 -30.59 17.31 5.20
C TYR A 545 -29.25 16.73 5.68
N GLU A 546 -28.99 15.44 5.43
CA GLU A 546 -27.69 14.83 5.68
C GLU A 546 -26.58 15.46 4.82
N VAL A 547 -26.83 15.74 3.53
CA VAL A 547 -25.90 16.52 2.70
C VAL A 547 -25.66 17.92 3.28
N GLY A 548 -26.72 18.53 3.83
CA GLY A 548 -26.69 19.78 4.58
C GLY A 548 -25.69 19.77 5.72
N GLU A 549 -25.89 18.86 6.68
CA GLU A 549 -25.07 18.72 7.88
C GLU A 549 -23.60 18.39 7.56
N LEU A 550 -23.32 17.60 6.52
CA LEU A 550 -21.96 17.31 6.05
C LEU A 550 -21.28 18.56 5.47
N CYS A 551 -22.00 19.34 4.65
CA CYS A 551 -21.48 20.59 4.12
C CYS A 551 -21.27 21.64 5.20
N ASP A 552 -22.22 21.79 6.14
CA ASP A 552 -22.10 22.69 7.30
C ASP A 552 -20.86 22.32 8.13
N SER A 553 -20.69 21.04 8.42
CA SER A 553 -19.54 20.55 9.20
C SER A 553 -18.22 20.83 8.50
N ALA A 554 -18.11 20.53 7.20
CA ALA A 554 -16.90 20.76 6.42
C ALA A 554 -16.59 22.25 6.19
N GLU A 555 -17.61 23.09 5.98
CA GLU A 555 -17.46 24.54 5.83
C GLU A 555 -16.83 25.18 7.08
N GLN A 556 -17.25 24.77 8.28
CA GLN A 556 -16.64 25.22 9.53
C GLN A 556 -15.15 24.83 9.65
N ILE A 557 -14.69 23.79 8.95
CA ILE A 557 -13.27 23.42 8.85
C ILE A 557 -12.56 24.40 7.92
N PHE A 558 -13.05 24.56 6.70
CA PHE A 558 -12.40 25.39 5.68
C PHE A 558 -12.36 26.87 6.07
N MET A 559 -13.34 27.36 6.83
CA MET A 559 -13.32 28.71 7.45
C MET A 559 -12.14 28.95 8.41
N GLN A 560 -11.59 27.89 9.02
CA GLN A 560 -10.46 27.97 9.96
C GLN A 560 -9.10 27.72 9.31
N GLU A 561 -9.08 27.08 8.13
CA GLU A 561 -7.86 26.86 7.36
C GLU A 561 -7.43 28.15 6.64
N PRO A 562 -6.13 28.38 6.40
CA PRO A 562 -5.66 29.51 5.60
C PRO A 562 -5.98 29.35 4.11
N THR A 563 -5.99 30.45 3.36
CA THR A 563 -6.25 30.41 1.89
C THR A 563 -5.13 29.69 1.12
N VAL A 564 -3.90 29.73 1.63
CA VAL A 564 -2.78 28.88 1.21
C VAL A 564 -2.41 27.96 2.38
N LEU A 565 -2.52 26.64 2.19
CA LEU A 565 -2.20 25.66 3.23
C LEU A 565 -0.67 25.47 3.37
N ASP A 566 -0.10 25.40 4.58
CA ASP A 566 1.31 25.01 4.80
C ASP A 566 1.40 23.52 5.16
N LEU A 567 2.01 22.73 4.28
CA LEU A 567 1.96 21.27 4.30
C LEU A 567 3.34 20.62 4.46
N LYS A 568 3.35 19.36 4.91
CA LYS A 568 4.57 18.59 5.18
C LYS A 568 4.63 17.29 4.37
N VAL A 569 5.82 16.70 4.32
CA VAL A 569 6.08 15.41 3.67
C VAL A 569 6.20 14.27 4.71
N PRO A 570 5.78 13.04 4.38
CA PRO A 570 5.35 12.58 3.07
C PRO A 570 3.87 12.86 2.77
N ILE A 571 3.56 13.10 1.51
CA ILE A 571 2.21 13.47 1.04
C ILE A 571 1.91 12.85 -0.32
N LYS A 572 0.64 12.50 -0.56
CA LYS A 572 0.10 12.17 -1.88
C LYS A 572 -0.64 13.37 -2.45
N VAL A 573 -0.38 13.69 -3.71
CA VAL A 573 -1.08 14.74 -4.45
C VAL A 573 -1.91 14.10 -5.57
N PHE A 574 -3.17 14.51 -5.68
CA PHE A 574 -4.14 14.04 -6.67
C PHE A 574 -4.64 15.23 -7.51
N GLY A 575 -4.62 15.12 -8.84
CA GLY A 575 -5.29 16.05 -9.74
C GLY A 575 -6.78 15.71 -9.93
N ASP A 576 -7.37 16.27 -10.99
CA ASP A 576 -8.81 16.22 -11.31
C ASP A 576 -9.43 14.82 -11.19
N LEU A 577 -10.64 14.76 -10.61
CA LEU A 577 -11.42 13.52 -10.42
C LEU A 577 -12.72 13.51 -11.22
N HIS A 578 -13.38 14.64 -11.38
CA HIS A 578 -14.55 14.83 -12.24
C HIS A 578 -15.62 13.72 -12.10
N GLY A 579 -16.03 13.41 -10.86
CA GLY A 579 -17.03 12.38 -10.59
C GLY A 579 -16.68 10.95 -11.08
N GLN A 580 -15.42 10.67 -11.44
CA GLN A 580 -14.93 9.32 -11.78
C GLN A 580 -14.58 8.54 -10.51
N PHE A 581 -15.58 8.34 -9.64
CA PHE A 581 -15.41 7.73 -8.32
C PHE A 581 -14.73 6.35 -8.35
N THR A 582 -14.99 5.54 -9.38
CA THR A 582 -14.33 4.25 -9.58
C THR A 582 -12.81 4.39 -9.72
N ASP A 583 -12.31 5.44 -10.37
CA ASP A 583 -10.87 5.66 -10.52
C ASP A 583 -10.23 6.14 -9.20
N LEU A 584 -10.96 6.93 -8.40
CA LEU A 584 -10.55 7.24 -7.03
C LEU A 584 -10.41 5.96 -6.19
N MET A 585 -11.39 5.05 -6.28
CA MET A 585 -11.34 3.74 -5.60
C MET A 585 -10.17 2.87 -6.10
N ARG A 586 -9.88 2.87 -7.40
CA ARG A 586 -8.73 2.16 -7.98
C ARG A 586 -7.40 2.72 -7.49
N LEU A 587 -7.22 4.05 -7.48
CA LEU A 587 -6.03 4.70 -6.93
C LEU A 587 -5.83 4.37 -5.44
N PHE A 588 -6.93 4.31 -4.68
CA PHE A 588 -6.95 3.93 -3.26
C PHE A 588 -6.63 2.44 -3.02
N ASP A 589 -7.04 1.52 -3.91
CA ASP A 589 -6.71 0.10 -3.79
C ASP A 589 -5.23 -0.18 -4.09
N GLU A 590 -4.73 0.36 -5.20
CA GLU A 590 -3.38 0.10 -5.70
C GLU A 590 -2.30 0.83 -4.90
N TYR A 591 -2.58 2.05 -4.41
CA TYR A 591 -1.57 2.93 -3.80
C TYR A 591 -1.85 3.29 -2.35
N GLY A 592 -2.83 2.65 -1.70
CA GLY A 592 -3.20 2.90 -0.30
C GLY A 592 -4.23 4.02 -0.14
N PHE A 593 -5.01 3.94 0.95
CA PHE A 593 -6.23 4.72 1.13
C PHE A 593 -6.38 5.30 2.55
N PRO A 594 -7.14 6.39 2.71
CA PRO A 594 -7.19 7.15 3.95
C PRO A 594 -8.08 6.50 5.03
N SER A 595 -7.54 5.53 5.76
CA SER A 595 -8.18 4.94 6.96
C SER A 595 -7.16 4.58 8.04
N SER A 596 -7.61 4.34 9.27
CA SER A 596 -6.75 3.94 10.40
C SER A 596 -5.99 2.62 10.18
N ALA A 597 -6.46 1.78 9.24
CA ALA A 597 -5.80 0.55 8.80
C ALA A 597 -5.15 0.66 7.40
N GLY A 598 -5.25 1.85 6.79
CA GLY A 598 -4.50 2.26 5.61
C GLY A 598 -3.31 3.14 6.02
N ASP A 599 -3.00 4.15 5.23
CA ASP A 599 -1.71 4.87 5.33
C ASP A 599 -1.78 6.31 5.85
N ILE A 600 -2.97 6.85 6.10
CA ILE A 600 -3.16 8.22 6.59
C ILE A 600 -2.51 8.50 7.96
N THR A 601 -2.16 7.43 8.68
CA THR A 601 -1.37 7.47 9.92
C THR A 601 0.09 7.90 9.69
N TYR A 602 0.63 7.81 8.46
CA TYR A 602 2.00 8.19 8.14
C TYR A 602 2.17 9.05 6.86
N ILE A 603 1.15 9.15 6.00
CA ILE A 603 1.16 10.02 4.80
C ILE A 603 -0.02 11.00 4.80
N ASP A 604 0.18 12.19 4.28
CA ASP A 604 -0.86 13.21 4.10
C ASP A 604 -1.50 13.07 2.70
N TYR A 605 -2.69 13.63 2.52
CA TYR A 605 -3.44 13.60 1.25
C TYR A 605 -3.82 15.01 0.82
N LEU A 606 -3.48 15.41 -0.41
CA LEU A 606 -3.88 16.66 -1.04
C LEU A 606 -4.56 16.39 -2.38
N PHE A 607 -5.75 16.95 -2.57
CA PHE A 607 -6.43 16.97 -3.86
C PHE A 607 -6.50 18.41 -4.40
N LEU A 608 -6.27 18.56 -5.70
CA LEU A 608 -6.00 19.85 -6.34
C LEU A 608 -7.25 20.60 -6.87
N GLY A 609 -8.43 19.96 -6.85
CA GLY A 609 -9.66 20.54 -7.37
C GLY A 609 -10.40 19.60 -8.32
N ASP A 610 -11.48 20.11 -8.91
CA ASP A 610 -12.33 19.45 -9.91
C ASP A 610 -12.78 18.05 -9.46
N TYR A 611 -13.53 18.05 -8.36
CA TYR A 611 -14.14 16.87 -7.75
C TYR A 611 -15.41 16.44 -8.50
N VAL A 612 -16.13 17.42 -9.05
CA VAL A 612 -17.48 17.29 -9.61
C VAL A 612 -17.50 17.51 -11.13
N ASP A 613 -18.69 17.39 -11.72
CA ASP A 613 -18.98 17.50 -13.15
C ASP A 613 -18.37 16.38 -14.02
N ARG A 614 -18.80 16.33 -15.29
CA ARG A 614 -18.35 15.42 -16.36
C ARG A 614 -18.69 13.95 -16.14
N GLY A 615 -18.23 13.34 -15.05
CA GLY A 615 -18.51 11.96 -14.67
C GLY A 615 -19.93 11.72 -14.18
N GLN A 616 -20.13 10.55 -13.54
CA GLN A 616 -21.46 10.06 -13.16
C GLN A 616 -21.69 10.02 -11.63
N TYR A 617 -20.64 10.19 -10.84
CA TYR A 617 -20.62 9.96 -9.39
C TYR A 617 -19.95 11.15 -8.66
N SER A 618 -20.32 12.37 -9.05
CA SER A 618 -19.84 13.60 -8.41
C SER A 618 -20.26 13.63 -6.94
N LEU A 619 -21.50 13.23 -6.64
CA LEU A 619 -22.05 13.16 -5.29
C LEU A 619 -21.23 12.22 -4.38
N GLU A 620 -20.95 10.99 -4.82
CA GLU A 620 -20.08 10.06 -4.06
C GLU A 620 -18.67 10.62 -3.89
N THR A 621 -18.12 11.23 -4.95
CA THR A 621 -16.78 11.81 -4.93
C THR A 621 -16.66 12.90 -3.88
N ILE A 622 -17.46 13.96 -3.97
CA ILE A 622 -17.34 15.08 -3.02
C ILE A 622 -17.74 14.67 -1.60
N THR A 623 -18.81 13.89 -1.40
CA THR A 623 -19.23 13.51 -0.05
C THR A 623 -18.22 12.61 0.66
N LEU A 624 -17.56 11.69 -0.04
CA LEU A 624 -16.46 10.92 0.56
C LEU A 624 -15.30 11.84 0.98
N LEU A 625 -14.89 12.76 0.11
CA LEU A 625 -13.78 13.68 0.40
C LEU A 625 -14.09 14.59 1.61
N LEU A 626 -15.32 15.09 1.72
CA LEU A 626 -15.77 15.89 2.88
C LEU A 626 -15.86 15.04 4.16
N ALA A 627 -16.37 13.80 4.08
CA ALA A 627 -16.46 12.92 5.25
C ALA A 627 -15.08 12.51 5.78
N LEU A 628 -14.12 12.28 4.88
CA LEU A 628 -12.70 12.08 5.25
C LEU A 628 -12.15 13.33 5.94
N LYS A 629 -12.35 14.53 5.35
CA LYS A 629 -11.94 15.81 5.94
C LYS A 629 -12.49 15.99 7.37
N GLU A 630 -13.78 15.73 7.58
CA GLU A 630 -14.43 15.83 8.90
C GLU A 630 -13.86 14.81 9.90
N SER A 631 -13.76 13.54 9.49
CA SER A 631 -13.32 12.44 10.35
C SER A 631 -11.94 12.70 10.97
N PHE A 632 -10.99 13.22 10.19
CA PHE A 632 -9.63 13.48 10.69
C PHE A 632 -9.50 14.79 11.48
N LEU A 633 -10.40 15.77 11.30
CA LEU A 633 -10.47 16.94 12.18
C LEU A 633 -11.11 16.61 13.54
N LEU A 634 -12.14 15.77 13.58
CA LEU A 634 -12.75 15.35 14.85
C LEU A 634 -11.77 14.59 15.73
N SER A 635 -10.87 13.78 15.14
CA SER A 635 -9.75 13.18 15.85
C SER A 635 -8.82 14.22 16.49
N ARG A 636 -8.50 15.31 15.80
CA ARG A 636 -7.73 16.44 16.35
C ARG A 636 -8.43 17.09 17.53
N LEU A 637 -9.70 17.50 17.37
CA LEU A 637 -10.44 18.24 18.41
C LEU A 637 -10.59 17.42 19.71
N MET A 638 -10.72 16.09 19.61
CA MET A 638 -10.78 15.22 20.78
C MET A 638 -9.42 15.12 21.51
N ILE A 639 -8.32 15.09 20.77
CA ILE A 639 -6.96 15.05 21.33
C ILE A 639 -6.56 16.39 21.94
N ASP A 640 -6.82 17.52 21.25
CA ASP A 640 -6.57 18.87 21.78
C ASP A 640 -7.34 19.10 23.11
N PHE A 641 -8.58 18.60 23.20
CA PHE A 641 -9.39 18.68 24.42
C PHE A 641 -8.86 17.82 25.58
N ILE A 642 -8.35 16.62 25.28
CA ILE A 642 -7.80 15.70 26.29
C ILE A 642 -6.40 16.14 26.76
N THR A 643 -5.58 16.70 25.87
CA THR A 643 -4.19 17.08 26.17
C THR A 643 -4.04 18.50 26.71
N GLY A 644 -5.08 19.34 26.61
CA GLY A 644 -5.11 20.68 27.22
C GLY A 644 -4.17 21.70 26.56
N GLY A 645 -3.64 21.40 25.37
CA GLY A 645 -2.74 22.27 24.63
C GLY A 645 -2.95 22.16 23.12
N GLN A 646 -2.62 23.22 22.39
CA GLN A 646 -2.57 23.19 20.92
C GLN A 646 -1.35 22.37 20.49
N ILE A 647 -1.53 21.06 20.30
CA ILE A 647 -0.49 20.22 19.71
C ILE A 647 -0.57 20.40 18.19
N ASN A 648 0.53 20.83 17.58
CA ASN A 648 0.65 20.95 16.12
C ASN A 648 0.65 19.58 15.44
N TYR A 649 -0.51 18.93 15.37
CA TYR A 649 -0.73 17.78 14.50
C TYR A 649 -0.76 18.25 13.05
N PRO A 650 0.09 17.70 12.15
CA PRO A 650 -0.08 17.91 10.72
C PRO A 650 -1.46 17.40 10.31
N GLN A 651 -2.07 18.14 9.40
CA GLN A 651 -3.40 17.87 8.85
C GLN A 651 -3.28 16.70 7.86
N ASN A 652 -4.11 15.67 7.98
CA ASN A 652 -3.88 14.43 7.22
C ASN A 652 -4.67 14.34 5.90
N PHE A 653 -5.56 15.30 5.63
CA PHE A 653 -6.45 15.31 4.46
C PHE A 653 -6.81 16.75 4.03
N HIS A 654 -6.54 17.09 2.78
CA HIS A 654 -6.61 18.44 2.23
C HIS A 654 -7.30 18.47 0.88
N LEU A 655 -8.13 19.47 0.69
CA LEU A 655 -8.82 19.79 -0.53
C LEU A 655 -8.54 21.27 -0.82
N ILE A 656 -8.08 21.58 -2.03
CA ILE A 656 -8.08 22.96 -2.54
C ILE A 656 -9.15 23.10 -3.64
N ARG A 657 -9.45 24.32 -4.07
CA ARG A 657 -10.53 24.60 -5.02
C ARG A 657 -10.08 24.46 -6.48
N GLY A 658 -10.85 23.74 -7.29
CA GLY A 658 -10.79 23.78 -8.75
C GLY A 658 -11.79 24.74 -9.38
N ASN A 659 -11.80 24.85 -10.71
CA ASN A 659 -12.73 25.73 -11.40
C ASN A 659 -14.16 25.14 -11.47
N HIS A 660 -14.31 23.80 -11.38
CA HIS A 660 -15.61 23.14 -11.32
C HIS A 660 -16.28 23.23 -9.93
N GLU A 661 -15.55 23.63 -8.89
CA GLU A 661 -16.15 24.01 -7.60
C GLU A 661 -16.79 25.42 -7.64
N ALA A 662 -17.33 25.87 -8.78
CA ALA A 662 -18.02 27.14 -8.97
C ALA A 662 -19.45 26.95 -9.53
N ALA A 663 -20.41 27.72 -9.02
CA ALA A 663 -21.83 27.44 -9.23
C ALA A 663 -22.32 27.66 -10.66
N ASP A 664 -21.77 28.65 -11.36
CA ASP A 664 -21.97 28.89 -12.79
C ASP A 664 -21.44 27.74 -13.65
N VAL A 665 -20.24 27.24 -13.34
CA VAL A 665 -19.61 26.11 -14.03
C VAL A 665 -20.39 24.81 -13.79
N ASN A 666 -20.59 24.41 -12.53
CA ASN A 666 -21.21 23.13 -12.19
C ASN A 666 -22.74 23.11 -12.29
N ALA A 667 -23.37 24.26 -12.57
CA ALA A 667 -24.73 24.31 -13.08
C ALA A 667 -24.85 23.74 -14.51
N LEU A 668 -23.78 23.85 -15.31
CA LEU A 668 -23.75 23.51 -16.74
C LEU A 668 -23.10 22.14 -17.01
N PHE A 669 -22.01 21.80 -16.32
CA PHE A 669 -21.15 20.68 -16.71
C PHE A 669 -21.45 19.31 -16.07
N GLY A 670 -22.48 19.21 -15.22
CA GLY A 670 -23.07 17.93 -14.83
C GLY A 670 -23.60 17.85 -13.39
N PHE A 671 -23.04 18.58 -12.43
CA PHE A 671 -23.32 18.39 -11.01
C PHE A 671 -24.72 18.83 -10.60
N ARG A 672 -25.20 19.99 -11.08
CA ARG A 672 -26.60 20.40 -10.81
C ARG A 672 -27.62 19.42 -11.40
N PRO A 673 -27.50 18.96 -12.67
CA PRO A 673 -28.29 17.84 -13.19
C PRO A 673 -28.21 16.58 -12.32
N GLU A 674 -27.00 16.15 -11.91
CA GLU A 674 -26.80 14.95 -11.09
C GLU A 674 -27.52 15.04 -9.73
N CYS A 675 -27.42 16.18 -9.04
CA CYS A 675 -28.16 16.40 -7.79
C CYS A 675 -29.68 16.31 -8.00
N ILE A 676 -30.22 16.93 -9.06
CA ILE A 676 -31.65 16.90 -9.40
C ILE A 676 -32.12 15.48 -9.76
N GLU A 677 -31.34 14.75 -10.56
CA GLU A 677 -31.61 13.37 -10.97
C GLU A 677 -31.65 12.43 -9.76
N ARG A 678 -30.62 12.49 -8.91
CA ARG A 678 -30.34 11.45 -7.91
C ARG A 678 -30.95 11.72 -6.53
N MET A 679 -31.37 12.97 -6.27
CA MET A 679 -32.03 13.38 -5.02
C MET A 679 -33.45 13.95 -5.23
N GLY A 680 -33.88 14.15 -6.47
CA GLY A 680 -35.15 14.81 -6.81
C GLY A 680 -35.02 16.33 -6.96
N GLU A 681 -35.99 16.98 -7.61
CA GLU A 681 -35.84 18.37 -8.06
C GLU A 681 -35.59 19.38 -6.92
N ASN A 682 -36.46 19.42 -5.91
CA ASN A 682 -36.34 20.39 -4.81
C ASN A 682 -35.10 20.12 -3.94
N ASP A 683 -34.94 18.87 -3.53
CA ASP A 683 -33.89 18.41 -2.61
C ASP A 683 -32.51 18.45 -3.29
N GLY A 684 -32.44 18.10 -4.58
CA GLY A 684 -31.25 18.22 -5.41
C GLY A 684 -30.83 19.65 -5.69
N ILE A 685 -31.78 20.56 -5.99
CA ILE A 685 -31.48 22.00 -6.10
C ILE A 685 -30.98 22.56 -4.76
N TRP A 686 -31.54 22.10 -3.63
CA TRP A 686 -31.12 22.51 -2.31
C TRP A 686 -29.70 22.02 -1.99
N ALA A 687 -29.43 20.72 -2.20
CA ALA A 687 -28.11 20.11 -2.00
C ALA A 687 -27.04 20.77 -2.88
N TRP A 688 -27.33 20.99 -4.16
CA TRP A 688 -26.43 21.69 -5.09
C TRP A 688 -26.11 23.13 -4.64
N LYS A 689 -27.09 23.89 -4.15
CA LYS A 689 -26.86 25.23 -3.56
C LYS A 689 -25.96 25.13 -2.33
N ARG A 690 -26.19 24.15 -1.46
CA ARG A 690 -25.42 23.96 -0.23
C ARG A 690 -23.96 23.59 -0.51
N PHE A 691 -23.70 22.68 -1.45
CA PHE A 691 -22.33 22.35 -1.88
C PHE A 691 -21.60 23.60 -2.38
N ASN A 692 -22.24 24.41 -3.23
CA ASN A 692 -21.63 25.63 -3.76
C ASN A 692 -21.36 26.71 -2.71
N GLN A 693 -22.20 26.81 -1.67
CA GLN A 693 -21.91 27.66 -0.50
C GLN A 693 -20.63 27.21 0.21
N MET A 694 -20.48 25.90 0.46
CA MET A 694 -19.28 25.33 1.09
C MET A 694 -18.04 25.45 0.18
N PHE A 695 -18.18 25.24 -1.13
CA PHE A 695 -17.09 25.41 -2.11
C PHE A 695 -16.49 26.81 -2.11
N ASN A 696 -17.28 27.85 -1.81
CA ASN A 696 -16.76 29.20 -1.68
C ASN A 696 -15.75 29.35 -0.52
N HIS A 697 -15.77 28.44 0.45
CA HIS A 697 -14.81 28.41 1.56
C HIS A 697 -13.58 27.54 1.30
N LEU A 698 -13.49 26.75 0.22
CA LEU A 698 -12.31 25.91 -0.05
C LEU A 698 -11.01 26.74 -0.15
N PRO A 699 -9.90 26.30 0.48
CA PRO A 699 -8.56 26.87 0.25
C PRO A 699 -8.19 26.87 -1.25
N LEU A 700 -7.32 27.79 -1.68
CA LEU A 700 -7.04 28.00 -3.11
C LEU A 700 -5.68 27.46 -3.57
N ALA A 701 -4.74 27.24 -2.64
CA ALA A 701 -3.45 26.66 -2.92
C ALA A 701 -2.89 25.93 -1.68
N ALA A 702 -1.83 25.16 -1.88
CA ALA A 702 -1.07 24.54 -0.81
C ALA A 702 0.44 24.67 -1.06
N LEU A 703 1.23 24.72 0.00
CA LEU A 703 2.67 24.96 -0.03
C LEU A 703 3.37 23.84 0.77
N ILE A 704 3.95 22.89 0.06
CA ILE A 704 4.58 21.70 0.64
C ILE A 704 6.05 22.03 0.95
N GLU A 705 6.41 21.90 2.22
CA GLU A 705 7.74 22.19 2.80
C GLU A 705 8.35 23.55 2.41
N GLN A 706 7.51 24.54 2.10
CA GLN A 706 7.98 25.86 1.63
C GLN A 706 8.85 25.77 0.35
N LYS A 707 8.69 24.70 -0.45
CA LYS A 707 9.45 24.43 -1.69
C LYS A 707 8.59 24.14 -2.91
N ILE A 708 7.43 23.54 -2.74
CA ILE A 708 6.53 23.17 -3.83
C ILE A 708 5.19 23.86 -3.61
N ILE A 709 4.74 24.71 -4.54
CA ILE A 709 3.37 25.23 -4.51
C ILE A 709 2.45 24.34 -5.35
N CYS A 710 1.25 24.12 -4.84
CA CYS A 710 0.19 23.33 -5.43
C CYS A 710 -1.03 24.21 -5.67
N MET A 711 -1.61 24.19 -6.86
CA MET A 711 -2.77 24.98 -7.27
C MET A 711 -3.57 24.23 -8.34
N HIS A 712 -4.80 24.63 -8.66
CA HIS A 712 -5.56 23.99 -9.73
C HIS A 712 -5.14 24.47 -11.13
N GLY A 713 -5.38 25.75 -11.39
CA GLY A 713 -5.03 26.50 -12.59
C GLY A 713 -3.52 26.72 -12.67
N GLY A 714 -3.09 27.98 -12.63
CA GLY A 714 -1.68 28.32 -12.73
C GLY A 714 -1.38 29.74 -12.30
N ILE A 715 -0.20 30.24 -12.64
CA ILE A 715 0.21 31.61 -12.27
C ILE A 715 -0.33 32.69 -13.22
N GLY A 716 -0.72 32.29 -14.43
CA GLY A 716 -1.32 33.16 -15.44
C GLY A 716 -0.58 34.49 -15.67
N ARG A 717 -1.34 35.58 -15.80
CA ARG A 717 -0.80 36.91 -16.06
C ARG A 717 -0.42 37.68 -14.78
N SER A 718 -1.15 37.47 -13.69
CA SER A 718 -1.16 38.38 -12.53
C SER A 718 -0.47 37.84 -11.27
N ILE A 719 -0.34 36.51 -11.12
CA ILE A 719 0.26 35.91 -9.93
C ILE A 719 1.78 35.93 -10.06
N ASN A 720 2.40 36.76 -9.21
CA ASN A 720 3.83 37.00 -9.17
C ASN A 720 4.43 36.58 -7.82
N SER A 721 3.64 36.54 -6.75
CA SER A 721 4.04 36.05 -5.43
C SER A 721 2.95 35.27 -4.70
N VAL A 722 3.33 34.41 -3.76
CA VAL A 722 2.40 33.57 -2.97
C VAL A 722 1.45 34.42 -2.12
N GLU A 723 1.94 35.53 -1.60
CA GLU A 723 1.17 36.46 -0.75
C GLU A 723 0.03 37.16 -1.51
N GLN A 724 0.00 37.10 -2.85
CA GLN A 724 -1.16 37.54 -3.63
C GLN A 724 -2.33 36.55 -3.51
N ILE A 725 -2.05 35.25 -3.36
CA ILE A 725 -3.05 34.20 -3.18
C ILE A 725 -3.56 34.23 -1.73
N GLU A 726 -2.65 34.37 -0.76
CA GLU A 726 -3.00 34.45 0.68
C GLU A 726 -3.98 35.57 1.00
N LYS A 727 -3.91 36.69 0.28
CA LYS A 727 -4.79 37.86 0.45
C LYS A 727 -6.19 37.69 -0.14
N ILE A 728 -6.48 36.58 -0.82
CA ILE A 728 -7.83 36.31 -1.30
C ILE A 728 -8.68 35.85 -0.11
N GLU A 729 -9.64 36.71 0.28
CA GLU A 729 -10.58 36.42 1.36
C GLU A 729 -11.59 35.33 0.93
N ARG A 730 -11.95 34.46 1.88
CA ARG A 730 -12.99 33.43 1.72
C ARG A 730 -14.14 33.73 2.69
N PRO A 731 -15.42 33.56 2.31
CA PRO A 731 -15.89 32.92 1.08
C PRO A 731 -15.67 33.75 -0.17
N ILE A 732 -15.26 33.07 -1.24
CA ILE A 732 -15.10 33.66 -2.57
C ILE A 732 -16.46 34.12 -3.10
N ASN A 733 -16.51 35.35 -3.64
CA ASN A 733 -17.61 35.81 -4.46
C ASN A 733 -17.14 35.95 -5.92
N MET A 734 -17.72 35.17 -6.82
CA MET A 734 -17.40 35.16 -8.26
C MET A 734 -17.70 36.52 -8.93
N ASP A 735 -18.70 37.26 -8.43
CA ASP A 735 -19.09 38.58 -8.95
C ASP A 735 -17.96 39.63 -8.86
N ALA A 736 -16.93 39.38 -8.04
CA ALA A 736 -15.84 40.32 -7.79
C ALA A 736 -14.73 40.33 -8.86
N GLY A 737 -14.74 39.41 -9.82
CA GLY A 737 -13.90 39.49 -11.04
C GLY A 737 -12.39 39.57 -10.81
N SER A 738 -11.86 38.97 -9.73
CA SER A 738 -10.42 39.01 -9.42
C SER A 738 -9.60 38.27 -10.47
N VAL A 739 -8.79 39.00 -11.23
CA VAL A 739 -7.85 38.43 -12.23
C VAL A 739 -6.90 37.40 -11.60
N VAL A 740 -6.52 37.60 -10.33
CA VAL A 740 -5.67 36.67 -9.56
C VAL A 740 -6.40 35.34 -9.34
N LEU A 741 -7.68 35.37 -8.98
CA LEU A 741 -8.49 34.16 -8.80
C LEU A 741 -8.74 33.45 -10.14
N MET A 742 -9.02 34.21 -11.20
CA MET A 742 -9.22 33.65 -12.55
C MET A 742 -7.94 32.96 -13.05
N ASP A 743 -6.77 33.61 -12.93
CA ASP A 743 -5.49 32.97 -13.29
C ASP A 743 -5.26 31.69 -12.47
N LEU A 744 -5.51 31.74 -11.15
CA LEU A 744 -5.26 30.63 -10.21
C LEU A 744 -6.10 29.38 -10.48
N LEU A 745 -7.29 29.54 -11.07
CA LEU A 745 -8.22 28.44 -11.35
C LEU A 745 -8.27 28.03 -12.84
N TRP A 746 -7.94 28.94 -13.77
CA TRP A 746 -8.19 28.75 -15.21
C TRP A 746 -7.00 28.97 -16.15
N SER A 747 -5.83 29.41 -15.66
CA SER A 747 -4.65 29.57 -16.53
C SER A 747 -3.91 28.24 -16.72
N ASP A 748 -3.32 28.06 -17.91
CA ASP A 748 -2.55 26.87 -18.28
C ASP A 748 -1.11 27.23 -18.67
N PRO A 749 -0.14 26.32 -18.58
CA PRO A 749 1.13 26.47 -19.29
C PRO A 749 0.92 26.61 -20.81
N THR A 750 1.86 27.21 -21.52
CA THR A 750 1.85 27.20 -23.00
C THR A 750 2.06 25.78 -23.55
N GLU A 751 1.73 25.56 -24.83
CA GLU A 751 1.75 24.23 -25.45
C GLU A 751 3.05 23.44 -25.23
N ASN A 752 4.20 24.11 -25.16
CA ASN A 752 5.51 23.51 -24.91
C ASN A 752 6.55 24.57 -24.46
N ASP A 753 7.70 24.11 -23.96
CA ASP A 753 8.80 24.94 -23.43
C ASP A 753 9.44 25.91 -24.45
N SER A 754 9.10 25.88 -25.75
CA SER A 754 9.59 26.88 -26.72
C SER A 754 8.74 28.16 -26.80
N VAL A 755 7.55 28.16 -26.18
CA VAL A 755 6.59 29.27 -26.24
C VAL A 755 6.63 30.06 -24.93
N GLU A 756 7.47 31.10 -24.90
CA GLU A 756 7.59 32.04 -23.77
C GLU A 756 6.45 33.08 -23.70
N GLY A 757 6.32 33.74 -22.55
CA GLY A 757 5.48 34.91 -22.32
C GLY A 757 4.04 34.57 -21.95
N LEU A 758 3.10 35.36 -22.49
CA LEU A 758 1.65 35.14 -22.32
C LEU A 758 0.98 35.00 -23.69
N ARG A 759 0.05 34.04 -23.81
CA ARG A 759 -0.83 33.90 -24.98
C ARG A 759 -2.30 33.91 -24.55
N PRO A 760 -3.25 34.25 -25.43
CA PRO A 760 -4.67 33.98 -25.20
C PRO A 760 -4.89 32.48 -24.99
N ASN A 761 -5.74 32.11 -24.04
CA ASN A 761 -6.13 30.71 -23.84
C ASN A 761 -7.30 30.34 -24.76
N ALA A 762 -7.29 29.12 -25.30
CA ALA A 762 -8.39 28.56 -26.08
C ALA A 762 -9.67 28.33 -25.27
N ARG A 763 -9.57 28.23 -23.93
CA ARG A 763 -10.72 28.03 -23.02
C ARG A 763 -11.74 29.17 -23.04
N GLY A 764 -11.34 30.42 -23.28
CA GLY A 764 -12.30 31.53 -23.27
C GLY A 764 -11.69 32.94 -23.30
N PRO A 765 -12.51 33.96 -23.63
CA PRO A 765 -12.07 35.34 -23.68
C PRO A 765 -11.64 35.84 -22.29
N GLY A 766 -10.44 36.43 -22.21
CA GLY A 766 -9.89 36.93 -20.94
C GLY A 766 -9.06 35.90 -20.15
N LEU A 767 -8.97 34.64 -20.60
CA LEU A 767 -8.04 33.65 -20.06
C LEU A 767 -6.69 33.69 -20.80
N VAL A 768 -5.62 33.22 -20.15
CA VAL A 768 -4.25 33.18 -20.69
C VAL A 768 -3.58 31.83 -20.50
N THR A 769 -2.59 31.55 -21.36
CA THR A 769 -1.54 30.59 -21.07
C THR A 769 -0.21 31.29 -20.78
N PHE A 770 0.67 30.66 -19.99
CA PHE A 770 1.93 31.22 -19.53
C PHE A 770 3.16 30.35 -19.87
N GLY A 771 4.22 31.00 -20.34
CA GLY A 771 5.46 30.36 -20.75
C GLY A 771 6.36 29.89 -19.61
N PRO A 772 7.41 29.11 -19.91
CA PRO A 772 8.35 28.59 -18.91
C PRO A 772 9.21 29.69 -18.28
N ASP A 773 9.41 30.81 -18.97
CA ASP A 773 10.01 32.04 -18.44
C ASP A 773 9.27 32.51 -17.17
N ARG A 774 7.93 32.50 -17.21
CA ARG A 774 7.09 32.94 -16.08
C ARG A 774 7.14 31.97 -14.91
N VAL A 775 7.19 30.65 -15.19
CA VAL A 775 7.37 29.61 -14.16
C VAL A 775 8.71 29.79 -13.46
N THR A 776 9.79 29.94 -14.23
CA THR A 776 11.15 30.10 -13.69
C THR A 776 11.26 31.38 -12.84
N ASP A 777 10.71 32.50 -13.33
CA ASP A 777 10.69 33.77 -12.61
C ASP A 777 9.85 33.72 -11.33
N PHE A 778 8.68 33.08 -11.37
CA PHE A 778 7.83 32.89 -10.20
C PHE A 778 8.52 32.02 -9.14
N CYS A 779 9.08 30.86 -9.53
CA CYS A 779 9.81 29.99 -8.62
C CYS A 779 11.01 30.71 -7.98
N ARG A 780 11.81 31.42 -8.79
CA ARG A 780 12.96 32.20 -8.31
C ARG A 780 12.55 33.29 -7.33
N ARG A 781 11.49 34.06 -7.62
CA ARG A 781 11.01 35.16 -6.76
C ARG A 781 10.50 34.65 -5.40
N ASN A 782 9.80 33.53 -5.40
CA ASN A 782 9.18 32.94 -4.21
C ASN A 782 10.07 31.93 -3.46
N LYS A 783 11.31 31.71 -3.91
CA LYS A 783 12.26 30.71 -3.37
C LYS A 783 11.73 29.27 -3.43
N LEU A 784 10.82 29.01 -4.36
CA LEU A 784 10.24 27.71 -4.66
C LEU A 784 11.09 26.98 -5.70
N GLN A 785 10.93 25.66 -5.75
CA GLN A 785 11.63 24.78 -6.69
C GLN A 785 10.68 24.19 -7.75
N MET A 786 9.37 24.11 -7.45
CA MET A 786 8.39 23.49 -8.33
C MET A 786 6.97 24.05 -8.13
N ILE A 787 6.19 24.06 -9.20
CA ILE A 787 4.73 24.19 -9.21
C ILE A 787 4.13 22.81 -9.55
N ILE A 788 3.15 22.34 -8.78
CA ILE A 788 2.31 21.20 -9.16
C ILE A 788 0.89 21.73 -9.41
N ARG A 789 0.30 21.37 -10.55
CA ARG A 789 -1.02 21.84 -10.97
C ARG A 789 -1.86 20.76 -11.63
N ALA A 790 -3.15 21.01 -11.87
CA ALA A 790 -4.09 20.03 -12.40
C ALA A 790 -4.80 20.52 -13.69
N HIS A 791 -6.12 20.49 -13.80
CA HIS A 791 -6.98 21.19 -14.80
C HIS A 791 -6.80 20.85 -16.30
N GLU A 792 -5.69 20.24 -16.73
CA GLU A 792 -5.48 19.78 -18.11
C GLU A 792 -5.38 18.26 -18.17
N CYS A 793 -6.16 17.66 -19.09
CA CYS A 793 -6.05 16.25 -19.40
C CYS A 793 -4.76 15.99 -20.19
N VAL A 794 -3.83 15.27 -19.56
CA VAL A 794 -2.51 14.88 -20.09
C VAL A 794 -2.42 13.35 -20.23
N MET A 795 -1.81 12.87 -21.31
CA MET A 795 -1.97 11.47 -21.74
C MET A 795 -1.46 10.42 -20.74
N ASP A 796 -0.37 10.69 -20.03
CA ASP A 796 0.20 9.78 -19.03
C ASP A 796 -0.34 10.03 -17.61
N GLY A 797 -1.37 10.87 -17.46
CA GLY A 797 -1.90 11.33 -16.17
C GLY A 797 -1.01 12.32 -15.44
N PHE A 798 0.25 12.51 -15.88
CA PHE A 798 1.10 13.63 -15.47
C PHE A 798 1.98 14.10 -16.63
N GLU A 799 2.38 15.37 -16.62
CA GLU A 799 3.27 15.94 -17.64
C GLU A 799 4.24 16.96 -17.02
N ARG A 800 5.43 17.14 -17.61
CA ARG A 800 6.44 18.10 -17.16
C ARG A 800 6.49 19.30 -18.09
N PHE A 801 6.68 20.49 -17.51
CA PHE A 801 6.85 21.76 -18.22
C PHE A 801 7.94 22.60 -17.54
N ALA A 802 8.50 23.58 -18.26
CA ALA A 802 9.56 24.46 -17.78
C ALA A 802 10.74 23.68 -17.21
N GLN A 803 11.30 22.76 -18.01
CA GLN A 803 12.39 21.84 -17.62
C GLN A 803 12.08 20.97 -16.38
N GLY A 804 10.80 20.79 -16.04
CA GLY A 804 10.34 20.08 -14.85
C GLY A 804 10.12 20.95 -13.62
N GLN A 805 10.22 22.29 -13.72
CA GLN A 805 9.80 23.21 -12.66
C GLN A 805 8.27 23.33 -12.53
N LEU A 806 7.50 22.81 -13.50
CA LEU A 806 6.06 22.63 -13.39
C LEU A 806 5.68 21.18 -13.72
N ILE A 807 4.73 20.63 -12.97
CA ILE A 807 4.07 19.35 -13.25
C ILE A 807 2.57 19.57 -13.36
N THR A 808 1.97 19.16 -14.48
CA THR A 808 0.52 19.00 -14.61
C THR A 808 0.15 17.58 -14.20
N LEU A 809 -0.96 17.40 -13.47
CA LEU A 809 -1.41 16.14 -12.88
C LEU A 809 -2.92 15.95 -13.07
N PHE A 810 -3.34 14.76 -13.49
CA PHE A 810 -4.73 14.43 -13.79
C PHE A 810 -5.05 13.02 -13.29
N SER A 811 -6.04 12.85 -12.41
CA SER A 811 -6.26 11.56 -11.70
C SER A 811 -7.25 10.62 -12.39
N ALA A 812 -8.10 11.13 -13.29
CA ALA A 812 -9.17 10.37 -13.92
C ALA A 812 -8.72 9.69 -15.24
N THR A 813 -9.04 8.40 -15.43
CA THR A 813 -8.65 7.64 -16.63
C THR A 813 -9.67 7.76 -17.76
N ASN A 814 -9.22 7.71 -19.03
CA ASN A 814 -10.08 7.82 -20.21
C ASN A 814 -11.15 8.92 -20.07
N TYR A 815 -10.71 10.14 -19.78
CA TYR A 815 -11.56 11.27 -19.44
C TYR A 815 -12.67 11.52 -20.47
N CYS A 816 -13.88 11.78 -19.99
CA CYS A 816 -15.13 11.86 -20.76
C CYS A 816 -15.36 10.66 -21.70
N GLY A 817 -14.76 9.49 -21.43
CA GLY A 817 -14.83 8.29 -22.26
C GLY A 817 -14.09 8.37 -23.60
N THR A 818 -13.36 9.46 -23.88
CA THR A 818 -12.83 9.78 -25.22
C THR A 818 -11.34 10.14 -25.25
N ALA A 819 -10.77 10.59 -24.14
CA ALA A 819 -9.37 11.04 -24.10
C ALA A 819 -8.36 9.86 -24.14
N ASN A 820 -8.74 8.67 -23.67
CA ASN A 820 -7.87 7.49 -23.52
C ASN A 820 -6.56 7.73 -22.73
N ASN A 821 -6.55 8.74 -21.85
CA ASN A 821 -5.43 9.07 -20.97
C ASN A 821 -5.34 8.10 -19.78
N ALA A 822 -4.14 7.94 -19.23
CA ALA A 822 -3.94 7.42 -17.89
C ALA A 822 -4.31 8.46 -16.83
N GLY A 823 -4.59 8.00 -15.61
CA GLY A 823 -4.80 8.82 -14.42
C GLY A 823 -3.65 8.60 -13.44
N ALA A 824 -3.17 9.65 -12.77
CA ALA A 824 -2.02 9.58 -11.89
C ALA A 824 -2.20 10.32 -10.56
N LEU A 825 -1.43 9.89 -9.56
CA LEU A 825 -1.13 10.63 -8.34
C LEU A 825 0.39 10.78 -8.18
N LEU A 826 0.82 11.78 -7.41
CA LEU A 826 2.23 11.99 -7.07
C LEU A 826 2.46 11.64 -5.60
N VAL A 827 3.42 10.75 -5.32
CA VAL A 827 3.90 10.50 -3.95
C VAL A 827 5.17 11.33 -3.72
N ILE A 828 5.13 12.24 -2.75
CA ILE A 828 6.28 13.08 -2.39
C ILE A 828 6.86 12.59 -1.07
N GLY A 829 8.08 12.07 -1.12
CA GLY A 829 8.77 11.49 0.05
C GLY A 829 9.46 12.55 0.94
N ARG A 830 9.93 12.13 2.13
CA ARG A 830 10.64 13.01 3.10
C ARG A 830 11.92 13.67 2.56
N GLY A 831 12.48 13.14 1.46
CA GLY A 831 13.61 13.73 0.73
C GLY A 831 13.21 14.66 -0.42
N LEU A 832 11.94 15.10 -0.49
CA LEU A 832 11.37 15.85 -1.63
C LEU A 832 11.49 15.12 -2.98
N VAL A 833 11.59 13.78 -2.94
CA VAL A 833 11.55 12.93 -4.14
C VAL A 833 10.10 12.77 -4.58
N VAL A 834 9.79 13.22 -5.80
CA VAL A 834 8.46 13.13 -6.41
C VAL A 834 8.39 11.88 -7.29
N VAL A 835 7.46 10.98 -6.97
CA VAL A 835 7.26 9.68 -7.64
C VAL A 835 5.84 9.59 -8.23
N PRO A 836 5.68 9.64 -9.56
CA PRO A 836 4.40 9.39 -10.21
C PRO A 836 3.95 7.93 -10.07
N LYS A 837 2.67 7.75 -9.77
CA LYS A 837 1.94 6.47 -9.65
C LYS A 837 0.70 6.58 -10.51
N LEU A 838 0.45 5.62 -11.41
CA LEU A 838 -0.56 5.76 -12.45
C LEU A 838 -1.37 4.50 -12.72
N ILE A 839 -2.61 4.71 -13.13
CA ILE A 839 -3.57 3.69 -13.57
C ILE A 839 -3.96 3.96 -15.02
N HIS A 840 -4.12 2.91 -15.80
CA HIS A 840 -4.55 3.00 -17.20
C HIS A 840 -6.08 2.88 -17.33
N PRO A 841 -6.67 3.30 -18.46
CA PRO A 841 -8.05 2.97 -18.82
C PRO A 841 -8.35 1.48 -18.61
N LEU A 842 -9.53 1.16 -18.09
CA LEU A 842 -10.05 -0.21 -18.19
C LEU A 842 -10.53 -0.45 -19.63
N PRO A 843 -10.38 -1.69 -20.16
CA PRO A 843 -11.00 -2.04 -21.44
C PRO A 843 -12.52 -1.88 -21.35
N PRO A 844 -13.21 -1.50 -22.44
CA PRO A 844 -14.66 -1.31 -22.43
C PRO A 844 -15.38 -2.62 -22.05
N PRO A 845 -16.44 -2.57 -21.20
CA PRO A 845 -17.18 -3.76 -20.81
C PRO A 845 -17.81 -4.50 -22.00
N LEU A 846 -17.94 -5.82 -21.87
CA LEU A 846 -18.64 -6.69 -22.83
C LEU A 846 -20.18 -6.66 -22.66
N GLU A 847 -20.72 -5.56 -22.13
CA GLU A 847 -22.15 -5.34 -21.82
C GLU A 847 -22.97 -4.95 -23.08
N PRO A 848 -24.32 -5.05 -23.07
CA PRO A 848 -25.17 -4.76 -24.22
C PRO A 848 -25.03 -3.34 -24.81
N VAL A 849 -25.56 -3.17 -26.04
CA VAL A 849 -25.41 -1.93 -26.81
C VAL A 849 -26.31 -0.79 -26.31
N GLU A 850 -27.41 -1.09 -25.61
CA GLU A 850 -28.43 -0.10 -25.23
C GLU A 850 -27.96 0.89 -24.15
N GLU A 851 -27.19 0.45 -23.14
CA GLU A 851 -26.65 1.38 -22.13
C GLU A 851 -25.62 2.36 -22.71
N ARG A 852 -24.88 1.94 -23.75
CA ARG A 852 -23.90 2.82 -24.40
C ARG A 852 -24.56 4.03 -25.08
N HIS A 853 -25.81 3.89 -25.54
CA HIS A 853 -26.48 4.93 -26.31
C HIS A 853 -26.85 6.16 -25.46
N TRP A 854 -27.30 5.98 -24.21
CA TRP A 854 -27.60 7.11 -23.31
C TRP A 854 -26.32 7.76 -22.77
N MET A 855 -25.29 6.96 -22.48
CA MET A 855 -23.99 7.47 -22.04
C MET A 855 -23.31 8.33 -23.10
N GLN A 856 -23.39 7.90 -24.37
CA GLN A 856 -22.80 8.64 -25.49
C GLN A 856 -23.54 9.96 -25.74
N GLU A 857 -24.87 9.98 -25.61
CA GLU A 857 -25.67 11.22 -25.72
C GLU A 857 -25.35 12.23 -24.61
N LEU A 858 -25.20 11.78 -23.37
CA LEU A 858 -24.79 12.63 -22.24
C LEU A 858 -23.34 13.13 -22.37
N ASN A 859 -22.41 12.32 -22.88
CA ASN A 859 -21.03 12.73 -23.12
C ASN A 859 -20.92 13.72 -24.30
N ASN A 860 -21.72 13.56 -25.36
CA ASN A 860 -21.79 14.51 -26.47
C ASN A 860 -22.25 15.91 -26.01
N GLN A 861 -23.02 16.00 -24.93
CA GLN A 861 -23.46 17.26 -24.32
C GLN A 861 -22.48 17.82 -23.26
N ARG A 862 -21.38 17.10 -22.94
CA ARG A 862 -20.40 17.43 -21.89
C ARG A 862 -18.98 17.56 -22.46
N PRO A 863 -18.68 18.66 -23.17
CA PRO A 863 -17.46 18.81 -23.98
C PRO A 863 -16.18 18.83 -23.12
N PRO A 864 -15.23 17.88 -23.29
CA PRO A 864 -14.09 17.75 -22.40
C PRO A 864 -13.19 18.99 -22.41
N THR A 865 -12.50 19.23 -21.29
CA THR A 865 -11.27 20.04 -21.28
C THR A 865 -10.35 19.57 -22.43
N PRO A 866 -9.81 20.47 -23.27
CA PRO A 866 -8.89 20.10 -24.34
C PRO A 866 -7.72 19.25 -23.85
N THR A 867 -7.38 18.19 -24.60
CA THR A 867 -6.16 17.42 -24.36
C THR A 867 -4.97 18.21 -24.87
N ARG A 868 -3.94 18.38 -24.04
CA ARG A 868 -2.77 19.19 -24.39
C ARG A 868 -2.05 18.59 -25.60
N GLY A 869 -1.74 19.44 -26.59
CA GLY A 869 -0.98 19.06 -27.79
C GLY A 869 -1.76 18.36 -28.93
N ARG A 870 -3.08 18.14 -28.83
CA ARG A 870 -3.86 17.51 -29.91
C ARG A 870 -4.56 18.57 -30.80
N PRO A 871 -4.35 18.58 -32.13
CA PRO A 871 -5.07 19.48 -33.04
C PRO A 871 -6.58 19.18 -33.04
N GLN A 872 -7.41 20.23 -32.98
CA GLN A 872 -8.87 20.10 -33.12
C GLN A 872 -9.27 19.77 -34.57
N PRO A 873 -10.35 18.98 -34.78
CA PRO A 873 -11.08 18.96 -36.05
C PRO A 873 -11.73 20.32 -36.31
N ASP A 874 -11.71 20.81 -37.55
CA ASP A 874 -12.18 22.16 -37.90
C ASP A 874 -13.68 22.44 -37.63
N ASN A 875 -14.50 21.43 -37.36
CA ASN A 875 -15.95 21.55 -37.24
C ASN A 875 -16.47 22.05 -35.86
N ASP A 876 -15.70 21.97 -34.78
CA ASP A 876 -16.23 22.23 -33.42
C ASP A 876 -16.14 23.69 -32.94
N ARG A 877 -15.59 24.60 -33.76
CA ARG A 877 -15.34 26.01 -33.41
C ARG A 877 -16.59 26.88 -33.16
N SER A 878 -17.80 26.35 -33.38
CA SER A 878 -19.08 27.07 -33.23
C SER A 878 -19.97 26.53 -32.11
N SER A 879 -19.51 25.55 -31.34
CA SER A 879 -20.29 24.97 -30.24
C SER A 879 -20.30 25.89 -29.00
N LEU A 880 -21.43 25.95 -28.30
CA LEU A 880 -21.58 26.56 -26.96
C LEU A 880 -20.73 25.87 -25.87
N ALA A 881 -19.98 24.84 -26.26
CA ALA A 881 -19.08 24.03 -25.46
C ALA A 881 -17.86 24.73 -24.82
N TYR A 882 -17.57 25.97 -25.19
CA TYR A 882 -16.35 26.71 -24.81
C TYR A 882 -16.68 28.00 -24.01
N ILE A 883 -17.41 27.83 -22.90
CA ILE A 883 -17.62 28.85 -21.84
C ILE A 883 -17.38 28.18 -20.50
#